data_AF-A0A5S9III2-F1
#
_entry.id   AF-A0A5S9III2-F1
#
_cell.length_a   1.000
_cell.length_b   1.000
_cell.length_c   1.000
_cell.angle_alpha   90.00
_cell.angle_beta   90.00
_cell.angle_gamma   90.00
#
_symmetry.space_group_name_H-M   'P 1'
#
loop_
_entity.id
_entity.type
_entity.pdbx_description
1 polymer ?
#
loop_
_entity_poly.entity_id
_entity_poly.type
_entity_poly.pdbx_seq_one_letter_code
_entity_poly.pdbx_strand_id
1 'polypeptide(L)'
;MNKDEFIDGNDEKKAADKVQENVSEEASSHSTETTKEGSTDEAVKSINDDPLEQRIIQRNLHVQINGDISSEDNKRAVSQKDDATNSAEDTPKVVANNTTEQNISGEHTVEHKEDNSAISTEDTIVSGAVADIAADVVIDNLENFDAEETVICSGDETIISKVEGEETIISSIDEQALLETQKVDVISLDGKSDESTTVEVSMKEVFSQNAAEQTEEEAQEEAQEINGRKVLFPAVAVKKIKETGIIEDAVIPFLNLDGLRIVHPLVIRNCQLQGIVARGTVFEQGIEVRDSEVTERLEFSAWRGDEGLSHTIIREGITVADTLMNDNVSMRNTRVVGDVVFENCEFKGTFRLDQSKIEGDVLLDGEGDILLVSAFRCHCHEFKIRRHTIVGHKKESLDLNSSKIARISLSSCTLEQALKMKKSRVGNDDTNDAFYASGCTFADVDMSQSMFFSKVYWHEITIKGKFVAEMPKEEKGRKIGKPVYFKEDIHFDSINFEGKTDFYGARFGKYARFIKCVFHKQANFNQAEFQDVSSFWMSEFMGRADFKKTTLGGRSNFGKVTFNGRGSFNEATFGDESNFYLADVKQDIFFTGATFENHLVLRNINFGGGVGLSKIYARKNIKISQSNVADRLILSGSNIEGAIIAPALTVGTWGSLADSRVHGYIDFGGLKVGTKLSAEDKEKLSTFHTQEERGKDDVVPGTFYMTDSTFHKEINMFSANIAGDLCLDGINSYAEWELNSVDVGNDVVFSKSYFRGMIRCENSTIGGKLYSHKARFKEEASWNGLKCQSADLRFSSFDGGFTMRYGRIEKELKMYNTDVDGKVDLFRCKFGDISFNHMLVDHFLIDRHSIGDELSSEKNGEFSHAVTEYGILKQSFHQRNDYESMDWAYYRFCRSKRKMKKASWKRPMRSMGIFFDWLFLDKGFGYGTRPMNIAFVALSCVFVFAILFSFVPNGILGPDGPLTDISFSDSFYLSITTFASMDYGDSGPVLDHWLKHLFSLEGILGIFLTTLFVATISRKIIRS
;
A
#
# COMPACT_ATOMS: atom_id res chain seq x y z
N MET A 1 27.58 -26.97 26.89
CA MET A 1 28.43 -27.13 28.10
C MET A 1 27.64 -27.95 29.11
N ASN A 2 28.29 -28.75 29.96
CA ASN A 2 27.64 -29.90 30.61
C ASN A 2 26.49 -29.56 31.57
N LYS A 3 25.44 -30.37 31.52
CA LYS A 3 25.21 -31.33 32.61
C LYS A 3 24.50 -32.59 32.08
N ASP A 4 24.84 -33.70 32.70
CA ASP A 4 24.45 -35.05 32.31
C ASP A 4 23.25 -35.52 33.14
N GLU A 5 22.40 -36.38 32.57
CA GLU A 5 22.11 -37.66 33.23
C GLU A 5 21.69 -38.72 32.20
N PHE A 6 22.10 -39.96 32.46
CA PHE A 6 21.98 -41.11 31.56
C PHE A 6 21.31 -42.23 32.37
N ILE A 7 20.20 -42.79 31.90
CA ILE A 7 19.70 -44.07 32.39
C ILE A 7 19.53 -45.00 31.20
N ASP A 8 20.18 -46.15 31.30
CA ASP A 8 20.19 -47.23 30.30
C ASP A 8 18.99 -48.17 30.52
N GLY A 9 18.59 -48.91 29.49
CA GLY A 9 17.32 -49.65 29.48
C GLY A 9 17.08 -50.40 28.18
N ASN A 10 17.98 -51.32 27.83
CA ASN A 10 17.84 -52.25 26.72
C ASN A 10 16.86 -53.40 27.03
N ASP A 11 16.68 -54.29 26.04
CA ASP A 11 16.01 -55.60 26.10
C ASP A 11 14.46 -55.59 26.12
N GLU A 12 13.73 -56.53 25.50
CA GLU A 12 14.17 -57.73 24.75
C GLU A 12 13.28 -58.09 23.53
N LYS A 13 13.49 -59.28 22.94
CA LYS A 13 13.04 -59.70 21.60
C LYS A 13 11.97 -60.80 21.60
N LYS A 14 11.13 -60.78 20.55
CA LYS A 14 10.42 -61.92 19.89
C LYS A 14 9.34 -62.72 20.65
N ALA A 15 8.12 -62.69 20.09
CA ALA A 15 7.34 -63.86 19.62
C ALA A 15 6.17 -63.34 18.74
N ALA A 16 5.58 -63.96 17.70
CA ALA A 16 5.74 -65.19 16.90
C ALA A 16 4.44 -66.03 16.82
N ASP A 17 3.81 -66.00 15.64
CA ASP A 17 2.78 -66.90 15.03
C ASP A 17 1.48 -67.33 15.77
N LYS A 18 0.35 -66.99 15.12
CA LYS A 18 -0.84 -67.82 14.73
C LYS A 18 -1.50 -68.83 15.71
N VAL A 19 -2.84 -68.81 15.70
CA VAL A 19 -3.72 -69.90 15.17
C VAL A 19 -5.15 -69.37 14.91
N GLN A 20 -5.98 -70.12 14.18
CA GLN A 20 -7.35 -69.79 13.72
C GLN A 20 -8.44 -70.15 14.75
N GLU A 21 -9.67 -69.62 14.59
CA GLU A 21 -10.85 -70.46 14.28
C GLU A 21 -12.08 -69.64 13.79
N ASN A 22 -13.08 -70.34 13.23
CA ASN A 22 -14.33 -69.78 12.65
C ASN A 22 -15.57 -70.22 13.46
N VAL A 23 -16.62 -69.40 13.49
CA VAL A 23 -18.03 -69.84 13.68
C VAL A 23 -18.95 -69.01 12.77
N SER A 24 -20.12 -69.55 12.41
CA SER A 24 -21.08 -69.09 11.38
C SER A 24 -22.52 -68.97 11.92
N GLU A 25 -23.41 -68.23 11.22
CA GLU A 25 -24.87 -68.48 11.00
C GLU A 25 -25.54 -67.19 10.42
N GLU A 26 -26.09 -67.19 9.19
CA GLU A 26 -27.51 -67.41 8.78
C GLU A 26 -28.37 -66.11 8.65
N ALA A 27 -29.37 -65.95 7.74
CA ALA A 27 -29.89 -66.79 6.64
C ALA A 27 -30.72 -66.02 5.56
N SER A 28 -30.78 -66.55 4.33
CA SER A 28 -31.91 -66.51 3.33
C SER A 28 -32.38 -65.17 2.67
N SER A 29 -32.93 -65.12 1.44
CA SER A 29 -32.93 -66.01 0.24
C SER A 29 -33.55 -65.30 -1.01
N HIS A 30 -33.53 -65.96 -2.19
CA HIS A 30 -34.15 -65.59 -3.51
C HIS A 30 -33.54 -64.38 -4.25
N SER A 31 -33.46 -64.24 -5.59
CA SER A 31 -33.56 -65.11 -6.81
C SER A 31 -33.42 -64.17 -8.06
N THR A 32 -32.89 -64.47 -9.26
CA THR A 32 -32.29 -65.65 -9.95
C THR A 32 -31.54 -65.18 -11.24
N GLU A 33 -30.81 -66.08 -11.93
CA GLU A 33 -30.50 -66.09 -13.40
C GLU A 33 -29.74 -64.88 -14.04
N THR A 34 -28.48 -65.02 -14.54
CA THR A 34 -28.02 -65.46 -15.90
C THR A 34 -28.45 -64.54 -17.08
N THR A 35 -27.64 -64.20 -18.12
CA THR A 35 -26.43 -64.81 -18.73
C THR A 35 -25.69 -63.86 -19.72
N LYS A 36 -24.41 -64.16 -20.06
CA LYS A 36 -23.68 -64.02 -21.38
C LYS A 36 -23.79 -62.73 -22.24
N GLU A 37 -22.68 -62.09 -22.63
CA GLU A 37 -21.79 -62.31 -23.82
C GLU A 37 -22.36 -61.86 -25.20
N GLY A 38 -21.52 -61.20 -26.02
CA GLY A 38 -21.80 -60.69 -27.38
C GLY A 38 -22.20 -59.20 -27.38
N SER A 39 -21.58 -58.24 -28.09
CA SER A 39 -20.87 -58.14 -29.38
C SER A 39 -21.75 -57.99 -30.63
N THR A 40 -21.29 -57.14 -31.55
CA THR A 40 -21.78 -56.89 -32.93
C THR A 40 -23.21 -56.37 -33.10
N ASP A 41 -23.32 -55.21 -33.75
CA ASP A 41 -23.98 -54.99 -35.06
C ASP A 41 -25.42 -55.53 -35.30
N GLU A 42 -26.33 -54.82 -35.97
CA GLU A 42 -26.20 -53.55 -36.69
C GLU A 42 -27.55 -52.79 -36.81
N ALA A 43 -27.48 -51.63 -37.44
CA ALA A 43 -28.55 -50.68 -37.76
C ALA A 43 -29.87 -51.24 -38.31
N VAL A 44 -30.95 -50.46 -38.12
CA VAL A 44 -31.86 -49.97 -39.20
C VAL A 44 -32.86 -48.98 -38.58
N LYS A 45 -33.20 -47.81 -39.14
CA LYS A 45 -32.58 -46.96 -40.20
C LYS A 45 -33.29 -45.58 -40.17
N SER A 46 -32.85 -44.61 -41.00
CA SER A 46 -33.32 -43.20 -41.12
C SER A 46 -32.62 -42.23 -40.15
N ILE A 47 -32.00 -41.10 -40.57
CA ILE A 47 -31.84 -40.48 -41.91
C ILE A 47 -30.41 -39.89 -42.04
N ASN A 48 -29.86 -39.95 -43.27
CA ASN A 48 -28.84 -39.14 -43.98
C ASN A 48 -27.86 -38.21 -43.20
N ASP A 49 -26.59 -38.02 -43.62
CA ASP A 49 -25.74 -38.64 -44.67
C ASP A 49 -24.24 -38.40 -44.33
N ASP A 50 -23.36 -39.28 -44.81
CA ASP A 50 -21.88 -39.29 -44.78
C ASP A 50 -21.43 -40.15 -46.01
N PRO A 51 -20.15 -40.33 -46.45
CA PRO A 51 -18.87 -40.02 -45.78
C PRO A 51 -17.72 -39.46 -46.67
N LEU A 52 -16.58 -39.09 -46.05
CA LEU A 52 -15.29 -39.82 -46.18
C LEU A 52 -14.08 -39.14 -45.50
N GLU A 53 -13.08 -39.97 -45.19
CA GLU A 53 -11.89 -39.63 -44.40
C GLU A 53 -10.59 -39.59 -45.25
N GLN A 54 -9.54 -38.99 -44.68
CA GLN A 54 -8.10 -39.08 -45.02
C GLN A 54 -7.52 -38.30 -46.22
N ARG A 55 -6.63 -37.36 -45.86
CA ARG A 55 -5.30 -37.10 -46.46
C ARG A 55 -5.18 -36.87 -47.97
N ILE A 56 -4.89 -35.62 -48.38
CA ILE A 56 -3.65 -35.21 -49.09
C ILE A 56 -3.56 -33.66 -49.20
N ILE A 57 -2.39 -33.15 -49.60
CA ILE A 57 -2.00 -31.73 -49.57
C ILE A 57 -2.23 -31.01 -50.92
N GLN A 58 -2.67 -29.75 -50.85
CA GLN A 58 -2.62 -28.67 -51.88
C GLN A 58 -3.56 -28.68 -53.12
N ARG A 59 -3.66 -27.47 -53.71
CA ARG A 59 -4.22 -27.07 -55.03
C ARG A 59 -5.76 -26.91 -55.09
N ASN A 60 -6.33 -26.01 -55.92
CA ASN A 60 -5.73 -25.04 -56.85
C ASN A 60 -6.63 -23.80 -57.09
N LEU A 61 -6.06 -22.72 -57.63
CA LEU A 61 -6.83 -21.62 -58.25
C LEU A 61 -7.34 -21.99 -59.65
N HIS A 62 -8.35 -21.24 -60.12
CA HIS A 62 -8.70 -20.95 -61.51
C HIS A 62 -8.97 -19.43 -61.61
N VAL A 63 -8.87 -18.72 -62.74
CA VAL A 63 -9.12 -19.08 -64.16
C VAL A 63 -7.96 -18.63 -65.08
N GLN A 64 -7.98 -19.14 -66.33
CA GLN A 64 -7.21 -18.87 -67.56
C GLN A 64 -6.68 -17.41 -67.76
N ILE A 65 -5.69 -17.07 -68.62
CA ILE A 65 -5.38 -17.50 -70.01
C ILE A 65 -3.85 -17.35 -70.32
N ASN A 66 -3.28 -18.27 -71.13
CA ASN A 66 -2.03 -18.27 -71.93
C ASN A 66 -0.72 -17.56 -71.45
N GLY A 67 0.45 -18.22 -71.63
CA GLY A 67 1.73 -17.50 -71.84
C GLY A 67 3.01 -18.17 -71.32
N ASP A 68 3.68 -18.91 -72.20
CA ASP A 68 4.99 -19.59 -72.09
C ASP A 68 6.20 -18.91 -71.38
N ILE A 69 7.14 -19.79 -70.95
CA ILE A 69 8.62 -19.62 -70.85
C ILE A 69 9.25 -18.98 -69.56
N SER A 70 10.56 -19.21 -69.41
CA SER A 70 11.49 -19.03 -68.28
C SER A 70 11.89 -17.56 -67.97
N SER A 71 12.84 -17.17 -67.09
CA SER A 71 13.99 -17.82 -66.42
C SER A 71 14.55 -16.91 -65.28
N GLU A 72 15.60 -17.37 -64.54
CA GLU A 72 16.67 -16.53 -63.95
C GLU A 72 16.35 -15.56 -62.76
N ASP A 73 17.27 -15.18 -61.84
CA ASP A 73 18.54 -15.82 -61.42
C ASP A 73 19.01 -15.41 -59.98
N ASN A 74 19.92 -16.23 -59.42
CA ASN A 74 21.05 -15.97 -58.50
C ASN A 74 21.15 -14.81 -57.47
N LYS A 75 21.43 -15.25 -56.22
CA LYS A 75 22.60 -14.91 -55.33
C LYS A 75 22.72 -13.57 -54.55
N ARG A 76 22.69 -13.76 -53.22
CA ARG A 76 23.75 -13.47 -52.20
C ARG A 76 24.27 -12.03 -51.94
N ALA A 77 24.56 -11.85 -50.64
CA ALA A 77 25.72 -11.15 -50.03
C ALA A 77 25.71 -9.61 -49.96
N VAL A 78 26.43 -8.96 -49.01
CA VAL A 78 26.73 -9.22 -47.57
C VAL A 78 27.47 -8.00 -46.99
N SER A 79 27.50 -7.84 -45.65
CA SER A 79 28.40 -6.92 -44.90
C SER A 79 28.02 -5.40 -44.98
N GLN A 80 27.96 -4.67 -43.85
CA GLN A 80 29.04 -3.90 -43.16
C GLN A 80 29.22 -2.47 -43.70
N LYS A 81 29.54 -1.43 -42.90
CA LYS A 81 29.68 -1.24 -41.42
C LYS A 81 29.72 0.29 -41.12
N ASP A 82 30.00 0.66 -39.87
CA ASP A 82 30.68 1.93 -39.45
C ASP A 82 29.83 3.23 -39.57
N ASP A 83 29.52 3.93 -38.46
CA ASP A 83 30.34 4.86 -37.63
C ASP A 83 30.38 6.30 -38.22
N ALA A 84 30.36 7.40 -37.45
CA ALA A 84 30.06 7.61 -36.03
C ALA A 84 29.89 9.13 -35.68
N THR A 85 29.32 9.42 -34.50
CA THR A 85 29.57 10.60 -33.63
C THR A 85 29.19 12.05 -34.03
N ASN A 86 28.98 12.86 -32.98
CA ASN A 86 29.08 14.33 -32.87
C ASN A 86 27.95 15.22 -33.46
N SER A 87 27.65 16.41 -32.92
CA SER A 87 27.84 17.01 -31.56
C SER A 87 27.19 18.42 -31.51
N ALA A 88 27.05 19.01 -30.31
CA ALA A 88 26.48 20.35 -30.02
C ALA A 88 24.95 20.43 -30.26
N GLU A 89 24.13 20.98 -29.36
CA GLU A 89 24.18 22.28 -28.64
C GLU A 89 24.02 23.49 -29.57
N ASP A 90 22.80 24.02 -29.64
CA ASP A 90 22.58 25.44 -29.36
C ASP A 90 21.13 25.70 -28.91
N THR A 91 20.90 26.75 -28.11
CA THR A 91 19.56 27.25 -27.77
C THR A 91 19.50 28.75 -28.02
N PRO A 92 18.39 29.29 -28.56
CA PRO A 92 17.79 30.42 -27.84
C PRO A 92 16.27 30.66 -28.00
N LYS A 93 15.72 31.30 -26.95
CA LYS A 93 14.70 32.38 -26.97
C LYS A 93 13.30 32.13 -27.54
N VAL A 94 12.38 31.97 -26.60
CA VAL A 94 11.26 32.91 -26.32
C VAL A 94 10.97 34.00 -27.38
N VAL A 95 9.75 33.99 -27.92
CA VAL A 95 8.99 35.16 -28.39
C VAL A 95 7.56 35.02 -27.83
N ALA A 96 6.89 36.14 -27.54
CA ALA A 96 5.58 36.16 -26.89
C ALA A 96 4.44 36.62 -27.82
N ASN A 97 3.22 36.24 -27.44
CA ASN A 97 1.92 36.75 -27.86
C ASN A 97 1.51 36.68 -29.36
N ASN A 98 0.35 36.07 -29.60
CA ASN A 98 -0.76 36.82 -30.19
C ASN A 98 -2.11 36.22 -29.78
N THR A 99 -3.10 37.09 -29.59
CA THR A 99 -4.51 36.77 -29.31
C THR A 99 -5.33 36.71 -30.59
N THR A 100 -6.26 35.78 -30.68
CA THR A 100 -7.41 35.87 -31.60
C THR A 100 -8.63 35.24 -30.97
N GLU A 101 -9.67 36.04 -30.77
CA GLU A 101 -11.04 35.56 -30.53
C GLU A 101 -11.66 35.14 -31.88
N GLN A 102 -12.53 34.13 -31.88
CA GLN A 102 -13.62 34.06 -32.86
C GLN A 102 -14.77 33.18 -32.35
N ASN A 103 -15.95 33.78 -32.22
CA ASN A 103 -17.20 33.07 -31.96
C ASN A 103 -17.71 32.39 -33.24
N ILE A 104 -18.13 31.13 -33.13
CA ILE A 104 -19.14 30.55 -34.03
C ILE A 104 -20.16 29.78 -33.19
N SER A 105 -21.41 30.24 -33.21
CA SER A 105 -22.58 29.51 -32.72
C SER A 105 -23.10 28.55 -33.80
N GLY A 106 -23.56 27.35 -33.43
CA GLY A 106 -24.21 26.42 -34.35
C GLY A 106 -25.05 25.38 -33.62
N GLU A 107 -26.37 25.46 -33.80
CA GLU A 107 -27.32 24.43 -33.37
C GLU A 107 -27.30 23.25 -34.36
N HIS A 108 -27.52 22.02 -33.89
CA HIS A 108 -28.63 21.19 -34.40
C HIS A 108 -28.84 19.87 -33.60
N THR A 109 -30.08 19.73 -33.13
CA THR A 109 -30.97 18.54 -32.99
C THR A 109 -30.53 17.14 -33.46
N VAL A 110 -31.25 16.11 -32.93
CA VAL A 110 -31.38 14.67 -33.32
C VAL A 110 -30.78 13.74 -32.25
N GLU A 111 -31.48 12.76 -31.66
CA GLU A 111 -32.91 12.36 -31.75
C GLU A 111 -33.38 11.65 -30.45
N HIS A 112 -34.69 11.59 -30.21
CA HIS A 112 -35.27 10.68 -29.21
C HIS A 112 -35.33 9.24 -29.74
N LYS A 113 -35.14 8.26 -28.85
CA LYS A 113 -35.86 6.99 -28.93
C LYS A 113 -36.25 6.49 -27.55
N GLU A 114 -37.54 6.59 -27.26
CA GLU A 114 -38.19 5.82 -26.21
C GLU A 114 -38.49 4.41 -26.74
N ASP A 115 -38.40 3.39 -25.88
CA ASP A 115 -39.50 2.45 -25.69
C ASP A 115 -39.28 1.56 -24.45
N ASN A 116 -40.22 1.66 -23.50
CA ASN A 116 -41.03 0.59 -22.90
C ASN A 116 -40.48 -0.86 -22.86
N SER A 117 -40.73 -1.66 -21.80
CA SER A 117 -41.33 -1.45 -20.47
C SER A 117 -40.95 -2.69 -19.60
N ALA A 118 -41.25 -2.82 -18.30
CA ALA A 118 -42.59 -3.02 -17.75
C ALA A 118 -42.63 -2.85 -16.22
N ILE A 119 -43.83 -2.63 -15.67
CA ILE A 119 -44.13 -2.53 -14.24
C ILE A 119 -44.69 -3.86 -13.75
N SER A 120 -44.30 -4.29 -12.54
CA SER A 120 -45.07 -5.22 -11.73
C SER A 120 -45.06 -4.78 -10.26
N THR A 121 -46.08 -4.01 -9.87
CA THR A 121 -46.38 -3.70 -8.47
C THR A 121 -47.17 -4.83 -7.83
N GLU A 122 -46.79 -5.26 -6.64
CA GLU A 122 -47.75 -5.79 -5.67
C GLU A 122 -47.22 -5.57 -4.24
N ASP A 123 -48.02 -4.89 -3.41
CA ASP A 123 -47.71 -4.64 -2.00
C ASP A 123 -48.01 -5.88 -1.16
N THR A 124 -47.19 -6.18 -0.15
CA THR A 124 -47.67 -6.90 1.05
C THR A 124 -46.91 -6.47 2.29
N ILE A 125 -47.64 -5.88 3.25
CA ILE A 125 -47.12 -5.54 4.58
C ILE A 125 -47.14 -6.80 5.46
N VAL A 126 -45.97 -7.26 5.92
CA VAL A 126 -45.85 -8.16 7.08
C VAL A 126 -44.73 -7.68 7.99
N SER A 127 -45.01 -7.59 9.29
CA SER A 127 -44.06 -7.24 10.34
C SER A 127 -43.31 -8.47 10.86
N GLY A 128 -42.04 -8.31 11.27
CA GLY A 128 -41.35 -9.39 11.99
C GLY A 128 -39.89 -9.13 12.38
N ALA A 129 -39.62 -9.32 13.67
CA ALA A 129 -38.33 -9.71 14.27
C ALA A 129 -37.02 -9.07 13.73
N VAL A 130 -36.54 -8.04 14.44
CA VAL A 130 -35.09 -7.95 14.72
C VAL A 130 -34.75 -9.07 15.70
N ALA A 131 -33.72 -9.87 15.40
CA ALA A 131 -33.29 -10.98 16.26
C ALA A 131 -31.93 -10.65 16.91
N ASP A 132 -31.94 -10.45 18.23
CA ASP A 132 -30.72 -10.42 19.02
C ASP A 132 -30.14 -11.85 19.15
N ILE A 133 -28.91 -12.03 18.67
CA ILE A 133 -27.99 -13.09 19.15
C ILE A 133 -26.65 -12.36 19.36
N ALA A 134 -26.43 -11.77 20.54
CA ALA A 134 -25.97 -12.44 21.75
C ALA A 134 -24.53 -12.95 21.60
N ALA A 135 -23.62 -12.42 22.43
CA ALA A 135 -22.21 -12.76 22.41
C ALA A 135 -21.90 -13.85 23.44
N ASP A 136 -21.15 -14.87 23.03
CA ASP A 136 -20.42 -15.76 23.92
C ASP A 136 -18.92 -15.45 23.82
N VAL A 137 -18.38 -14.81 24.86
CA VAL A 137 -16.94 -14.70 25.09
C VAL A 137 -16.63 -15.41 26.39
N VAL A 138 -16.06 -16.61 26.29
CA VAL A 138 -15.50 -17.31 27.45
C VAL A 138 -14.26 -16.54 27.89
N ILE A 139 -14.37 -15.84 29.02
CA ILE A 139 -13.22 -15.31 29.74
C ILE A 139 -12.80 -16.39 30.73
N ASP A 140 -11.55 -16.86 30.62
CA ASP A 140 -10.85 -17.35 31.79
C ASP A 140 -9.38 -16.92 31.79
N ASN A 141 -8.85 -16.79 33.00
CA ASN A 141 -7.77 -15.90 33.40
C ASN A 141 -6.37 -16.33 32.91
N LEU A 142 -5.50 -15.33 32.69
CA LEU A 142 -4.07 -15.44 33.02
C LEU A 142 -3.52 -14.04 33.38
N GLU A 143 -2.75 -13.97 34.46
CA GLU A 143 -2.19 -12.72 35.01
C GLU A 143 -0.78 -12.42 34.46
N ASN A 144 -0.37 -11.15 34.60
CA ASN A 144 1.01 -10.64 34.69
C ASN A 144 2.10 -11.27 33.77
N PHE A 145 2.60 -10.47 32.83
CA PHE A 145 4.05 -10.39 32.60
C PHE A 145 4.47 -8.97 32.16
N ASP A 146 5.74 -8.66 32.40
CA ASP A 146 6.28 -7.30 32.53
C ASP A 146 6.32 -6.45 31.25
N ALA A 147 6.44 -5.14 31.45
CA ALA A 147 6.70 -4.16 30.40
C ALA A 147 8.07 -3.49 30.63
N GLU A 148 9.10 -3.99 29.94
CA GLU A 148 10.40 -3.32 29.83
C GLU A 148 10.58 -2.71 28.43
N GLU A 149 10.84 -1.40 28.41
CA GLU A 149 11.74 -0.66 27.48
C GLU A 149 11.56 -0.76 25.93
N THR A 150 11.89 0.26 25.13
CA THR A 150 12.15 1.70 25.37
C THR A 150 11.73 2.48 24.11
N VAL A 151 11.39 3.77 24.27
CA VAL A 151 11.35 4.73 23.14
C VAL A 151 12.42 5.78 23.36
N ILE A 152 13.43 5.80 22.51
CA ILE A 152 14.54 6.75 22.60
C ILE A 152 14.09 8.09 22.02
N CYS A 153 13.95 9.08 22.91
CA CYS A 153 13.80 10.49 22.54
C CYS A 153 15.05 11.27 23.00
N SER A 154 16.02 11.44 22.11
CA SER A 154 16.96 12.56 22.17
C SER A 154 16.30 13.80 21.55
N GLY A 155 16.48 15.02 22.06
CA GLY A 155 17.34 15.45 23.16
C GLY A 155 18.01 16.77 22.78
N ASP A 156 17.55 17.88 23.36
CA ASP A 156 17.96 19.23 22.94
C ASP A 156 19.40 19.59 23.32
N GLU A 157 20.10 20.28 22.42
CA GLU A 157 21.25 21.13 22.78
C GLU A 157 21.15 22.50 22.10
N THR A 158 21.06 23.58 22.89
CA THR A 158 21.97 24.75 22.75
C THR A 158 21.84 25.75 23.90
N ILE A 159 22.98 26.22 24.42
CA ILE A 159 23.14 27.19 25.52
C ILE A 159 24.57 27.76 25.48
N ILE A 160 24.91 28.96 25.98
CA ILE A 160 24.13 29.98 26.71
C ILE A 160 24.44 31.37 26.12
N SER A 161 23.45 32.26 25.96
CA SER A 161 23.68 33.71 26.00
C SER A 161 22.54 34.47 26.68
N LYS A 162 22.82 34.98 27.89
CA LYS A 162 21.99 35.95 28.63
C LYS A 162 22.01 37.33 27.96
N VAL A 163 20.90 38.09 28.07
CA VAL A 163 20.79 39.35 28.86
C VAL A 163 19.37 39.42 29.45
N GLU A 164 19.20 40.11 30.59
CA GLU A 164 17.93 40.35 31.32
C GLU A 164 16.88 41.16 30.50
N GLY A 165 15.59 41.24 30.87
CA GLY A 165 14.84 40.73 32.04
C GLY A 165 13.39 40.30 31.68
N GLU A 166 12.67 39.57 32.53
CA GLU A 166 11.68 40.07 33.53
C GLU A 166 10.51 40.84 32.87
N GLU A 167 9.22 40.52 33.11
CA GLU A 167 8.59 40.11 34.37
C GLU A 167 7.74 38.81 34.36
N THR A 168 7.55 38.24 35.56
CA THR A 168 6.59 37.19 35.98
C THR A 168 5.21 37.80 36.34
N ILE A 169 4.04 37.31 35.87
CA ILE A 169 3.29 36.05 36.15
C ILE A 169 2.23 36.13 37.29
N ILE A 170 0.95 35.91 36.89
CA ILE A 170 -0.21 35.31 37.62
C ILE A 170 -1.09 36.10 38.64
N SER A 171 -2.39 35.75 38.61
CA SER A 171 -3.45 35.75 39.67
C SER A 171 -4.48 36.91 39.83
N SER A 172 -5.67 36.68 39.25
CA SER A 172 -7.01 36.57 39.89
C SER A 172 -7.69 37.68 40.73
N ILE A 173 -9.00 37.89 40.44
CA ILE A 173 -10.07 38.45 41.34
C ILE A 173 -9.91 39.98 41.59
N ASP A 174 -10.94 40.84 41.70
CA ASP A 174 -12.38 40.70 42.01
C ASP A 174 -13.28 41.69 41.21
N GLU A 175 -14.59 41.74 41.50
CA GLU A 175 -15.50 42.84 41.10
C GLU A 175 -15.47 44.03 42.09
N GLN A 176 -15.60 45.28 41.58
CA GLN A 176 -16.50 46.37 42.04
C GLN A 176 -15.98 47.83 41.86
N ALA A 177 -16.95 48.76 41.81
CA ALA A 177 -16.91 50.17 42.27
C ALA A 177 -15.86 51.17 41.71
N LEU A 178 -16.19 51.76 40.56
CA LEU A 178 -16.52 53.19 40.35
C LEU A 178 -15.90 54.31 41.24
N LEU A 179 -15.37 55.37 40.58
CA LEU A 179 -15.16 56.78 41.05
C LEU A 179 -14.08 57.01 42.16
N GLU A 180 -13.40 58.15 42.32
CA GLU A 180 -13.31 59.45 41.59
C GLU A 180 -11.97 60.17 41.94
N THR A 181 -11.88 61.48 41.67
CA THR A 181 -10.96 62.52 42.22
C THR A 181 -9.60 62.72 41.53
N GLN A 182 -9.02 63.92 41.43
CA GLN A 182 -9.50 65.32 41.59
C GLN A 182 -8.43 66.31 41.05
N LYS A 183 -8.81 67.58 40.78
CA LYS A 183 -8.21 68.83 41.36
C LYS A 183 -8.93 70.09 40.80
N VAL A 184 -9.49 70.99 41.61
CA VAL A 184 -8.88 72.04 42.49
C VAL A 184 -8.49 73.29 41.67
N ASP A 185 -8.88 74.53 42.00
CA ASP A 185 -9.59 75.04 43.20
C ASP A 185 -10.28 76.42 42.97
N VAL A 186 -10.95 76.94 44.03
CA VAL A 186 -11.00 78.35 44.52
C VAL A 186 -12.40 78.89 44.90
N ILE A 187 -12.68 78.86 46.21
CA ILE A 187 -13.21 79.90 47.15
C ILE A 187 -14.47 80.74 46.79
N SER A 188 -15.28 80.99 47.82
CA SER A 188 -16.64 81.58 47.87
C SER A 188 -16.75 83.11 47.93
N LEU A 189 -17.99 83.63 47.73
CA LEU A 189 -18.58 84.73 48.53
C LEU A 189 -20.12 84.77 48.41
N ASP A 190 -20.81 85.29 49.44
CA ASP A 190 -22.27 85.49 49.49
C ASP A 190 -22.72 86.82 48.85
N GLY A 191 -23.95 86.89 48.32
CA GLY A 191 -24.57 88.12 47.81
C GLY A 191 -26.06 88.00 47.48
N LYS A 192 -26.81 89.12 47.51
CA LYS A 192 -28.27 89.20 47.24
C LYS A 192 -28.60 90.12 46.05
N SER A 193 -29.89 90.10 45.70
CA SER A 193 -30.71 91.11 44.99
C SER A 193 -30.61 91.26 43.46
N ASP A 194 -31.67 90.74 42.82
CA ASP A 194 -32.63 91.45 41.94
C ASP A 194 -32.35 91.72 40.45
N GLU A 195 -33.41 91.48 39.65
CA GLU A 195 -33.75 91.95 38.29
C GLU A 195 -32.67 91.83 37.17
N SER A 196 -32.88 91.09 36.06
CA SER A 196 -34.12 90.98 35.27
C SER A 196 -33.95 89.99 34.08
N THR A 197 -35.05 89.76 33.33
CA THR A 197 -35.08 89.13 31.98
C THR A 197 -34.86 87.60 31.91
N THR A 198 -35.85 86.85 32.38
CA THR A 198 -35.96 85.39 32.14
C THR A 198 -36.50 85.06 30.74
N VAL A 199 -35.82 84.20 30.00
CA VAL A 199 -36.46 83.25 29.06
C VAL A 199 -35.79 81.89 29.22
N GLU A 200 -36.41 81.03 30.02
CA GLU A 200 -36.02 79.63 30.18
C GLU A 200 -37.28 78.77 30.03
N VAL A 201 -37.25 77.79 29.12
CA VAL A 201 -38.27 76.74 29.03
C VAL A 201 -37.57 75.40 28.84
N SER A 202 -37.34 74.71 29.95
CA SER A 202 -37.04 73.27 29.94
C SER A 202 -38.28 72.51 29.47
N MET A 203 -38.14 71.57 28.53
CA MET A 203 -39.23 70.70 28.09
C MET A 203 -39.04 69.31 28.70
N LYS A 204 -40.04 68.85 29.46
CA LYS A 204 -39.96 67.61 30.24
C LYS A 204 -41.33 66.91 30.28
N GLU A 205 -41.31 65.58 30.08
CA GLU A 205 -42.44 64.65 30.28
C GLU A 205 -43.67 64.87 29.35
N VAL A 206 -44.74 64.09 29.61
CA VAL A 206 -45.95 63.85 28.78
C VAL A 206 -45.62 63.12 27.45
N PHE A 207 -46.29 62.04 27.03
CA PHE A 207 -47.65 61.58 27.31
C PHE A 207 -47.80 60.11 27.74
N SER A 208 -48.82 59.89 28.57
CA SER A 208 -49.60 58.65 28.62
C SER A 208 -51.09 58.98 28.56
N GLN A 209 -51.84 58.25 27.72
CA GLN A 209 -53.30 58.13 27.67
C GLN A 209 -54.20 59.33 27.27
N ASN A 210 -55.35 58.94 26.68
CA ASN A 210 -56.66 59.60 26.62
C ASN A 210 -56.89 60.84 25.73
N ALA A 211 -57.35 60.56 24.51
CA ALA A 211 -58.66 60.96 23.96
C ALA A 211 -59.21 62.39 24.24
N ALA A 212 -59.33 63.17 23.16
CA ALA A 212 -60.39 64.14 22.94
C ALA A 212 -60.72 64.20 21.42
N GLU A 213 -61.94 64.61 21.08
CA GLU A 213 -62.39 64.86 19.69
C GLU A 213 -62.17 66.33 19.29
N GLN A 214 -62.25 66.62 17.98
CA GLN A 214 -62.27 67.96 17.36
C GLN A 214 -60.91 68.71 17.42
N THR A 215 -60.53 69.52 16.42
CA THR A 215 -61.27 70.05 15.26
C THR A 215 -60.65 69.66 13.90
N GLU A 216 -61.49 69.70 12.85
CA GLU A 216 -61.02 69.92 11.48
C GLU A 216 -60.85 71.44 11.26
N GLU A 217 -59.66 71.89 10.84
CA GLU A 217 -59.51 73.16 10.12
C GLU A 217 -58.21 73.16 9.27
N GLU A 218 -58.24 73.84 8.12
CA GLU A 218 -57.22 73.69 7.06
C GLU A 218 -56.02 74.63 7.28
N ALA A 219 -55.00 74.16 7.99
CA ALA A 219 -53.76 74.90 8.23
C ALA A 219 -52.75 74.77 7.06
N GLN A 220 -52.95 75.61 6.04
CA GLN A 220 -52.02 76.12 5.02
C GLN A 220 -50.71 75.35 4.73
N GLU A 221 -50.58 74.90 3.47
CA GLU A 221 -49.33 74.37 2.92
C GLU A 221 -48.31 75.49 2.60
N GLU A 222 -47.51 75.91 3.57
CA GLU A 222 -46.17 76.46 3.24
C GLU A 222 -45.27 75.29 2.84
N ALA A 223 -45.29 74.94 1.55
CA ALA A 223 -44.47 73.87 1.00
C ALA A 223 -42.99 74.27 1.02
N GLN A 224 -42.25 73.81 2.03
CA GLN A 224 -40.80 73.66 1.90
C GLN A 224 -40.53 72.59 0.85
N GLU A 225 -40.13 73.03 -0.35
CA GLU A 225 -39.58 72.14 -1.37
C GLU A 225 -38.11 71.87 -1.06
N ILE A 226 -37.76 70.59 -0.88
CA ILE A 226 -36.38 70.13 -0.77
C ILE A 226 -36.10 69.33 -2.03
N ASN A 227 -35.14 69.78 -2.84
CA ASN A 227 -34.79 69.18 -4.14
C ASN A 227 -35.99 68.97 -5.09
N GLY A 228 -37.00 69.86 -5.03
CA GLY A 228 -38.23 69.76 -5.83
C GLY A 228 -39.26 68.74 -5.35
N ARG A 229 -39.03 68.09 -4.20
CA ARG A 229 -40.00 67.21 -3.51
C ARG A 229 -40.69 67.96 -2.37
N LYS A 230 -41.98 67.65 -2.14
CA LYS A 230 -42.82 68.32 -1.12
C LYS A 230 -42.64 67.67 0.26
N VAL A 231 -42.24 68.45 1.26
CA VAL A 231 -42.17 67.98 2.65
C VAL A 231 -43.57 67.74 3.22
N LEU A 232 -43.80 66.57 3.83
CA LEU A 232 -45.02 66.24 4.55
C LEU A 232 -44.82 66.36 6.07
N PHE A 233 -45.87 66.71 6.82
CA PHE A 233 -45.86 66.57 8.28
C PHE A 233 -46.19 65.12 8.70
N PRO A 234 -45.67 64.59 9.83
CA PRO A 234 -45.87 63.19 10.21
C PRO A 234 -47.35 62.78 10.32
N ALA A 235 -48.19 63.65 10.89
CA ALA A 235 -49.63 63.41 11.00
C ALA A 235 -50.33 63.33 9.63
N VAL A 236 -49.90 64.15 8.65
CA VAL A 236 -50.42 64.13 7.28
C VAL A 236 -49.99 62.86 6.54
N ALA A 237 -48.74 62.44 6.71
CA ALA A 237 -48.24 61.18 6.14
C ALA A 237 -48.99 59.97 6.73
N VAL A 238 -49.15 59.88 8.05
CA VAL A 238 -49.92 58.80 8.70
C VAL A 238 -51.41 58.85 8.33
N LYS A 239 -51.99 60.04 8.10
CA LYS A 239 -53.36 60.17 7.56
C LYS A 239 -53.46 59.60 6.14
N LYS A 240 -52.57 59.99 5.22
CA LYS A 240 -52.50 59.43 3.86
C LYS A 240 -52.32 57.90 3.87
N ILE A 241 -51.44 57.35 4.72
CA ILE A 241 -51.24 55.90 4.83
C ILE A 241 -52.52 55.16 5.27
N LYS A 242 -53.35 55.79 6.11
CA LYS A 242 -54.66 55.23 6.52
C LYS A 242 -55.73 55.38 5.43
N GLU A 243 -55.75 56.47 4.69
CA GLU A 243 -56.81 56.82 3.74
C GLU A 243 -56.58 56.30 2.32
N THR A 244 -55.36 56.39 1.79
CA THR A 244 -55.00 56.00 0.42
C THR A 244 -53.88 54.96 0.36
N GLY A 245 -53.01 54.89 1.37
CA GLY A 245 -51.82 54.03 1.40
C GLY A 245 -50.65 54.52 0.53
N ILE A 246 -50.95 55.26 -0.55
CA ILE A 246 -49.99 55.73 -1.55
C ILE A 246 -49.43 57.14 -1.20
N ILE A 247 -48.10 57.29 -1.28
CA ILE A 247 -47.36 58.56 -1.22
C ILE A 247 -46.31 58.58 -2.36
N GLU A 248 -46.30 59.65 -3.16
CA GLU A 248 -45.38 59.82 -4.28
C GLU A 248 -44.81 61.26 -4.26
N ASP A 249 -43.61 61.47 -4.84
CA ASP A 249 -42.93 62.77 -5.03
C ASP A 249 -42.68 63.62 -3.75
N ALA A 250 -42.53 62.97 -2.59
CA ALA A 250 -42.51 63.62 -1.27
C ALA A 250 -41.19 63.45 -0.49
N VAL A 251 -40.97 64.36 0.46
CA VAL A 251 -40.08 64.11 1.60
C VAL A 251 -40.95 63.70 2.79
N ILE A 252 -40.76 62.47 3.26
CA ILE A 252 -41.59 61.83 4.28
C ILE A 252 -40.77 61.78 5.60
N PRO A 253 -41.20 62.45 6.67
CA PRO A 253 -40.52 62.42 7.97
C PRO A 253 -40.72 61.06 8.66
N PHE A 254 -40.01 60.85 9.77
CA PHE A 254 -39.97 59.55 10.47
C PHE A 254 -41.38 59.07 10.87
N LEU A 255 -41.77 57.90 10.35
CA LEU A 255 -43.10 57.33 10.55
C LEU A 255 -43.12 56.36 11.74
N ASN A 256 -43.90 56.69 12.77
CA ASN A 256 -44.32 55.71 13.77
C ASN A 256 -45.68 55.13 13.38
N LEU A 257 -45.74 53.81 13.22
CA LEU A 257 -46.92 53.01 12.87
C LEU A 257 -47.24 51.93 13.93
N ASP A 258 -46.70 52.07 15.15
CA ASP A 258 -46.83 51.11 16.25
C ASP A 258 -48.30 50.77 16.56
N GLY A 259 -48.60 49.48 16.69
CA GLY A 259 -49.94 48.97 17.03
C GLY A 259 -51.04 49.24 16.01
N LEU A 260 -50.75 49.88 14.87
CA LEU A 260 -51.76 50.20 13.86
C LEU A 260 -52.19 48.97 13.05
N ARG A 261 -53.42 49.01 12.54
CA ARG A 261 -53.88 48.13 11.47
C ARG A 261 -54.02 48.94 10.18
N ILE A 262 -53.21 48.62 9.19
CA ILE A 262 -53.12 49.33 7.90
C ILE A 262 -53.79 48.44 6.85
N VAL A 263 -54.88 48.94 6.28
CA VAL A 263 -55.80 48.17 5.41
C VAL A 263 -55.52 48.42 3.92
N HIS A 264 -54.97 49.58 3.58
CA HIS A 264 -54.53 49.96 2.23
C HIS A 264 -53.06 49.55 2.00
N PRO A 265 -52.60 49.38 0.76
CA PRO A 265 -51.21 49.02 0.48
C PRO A 265 -50.29 50.22 0.76
N LEU A 266 -49.17 50.01 1.47
CA LEU A 266 -48.24 51.09 1.75
C LEU A 266 -47.29 51.27 0.56
N VAL A 267 -47.56 52.24 -0.30
CA VAL A 267 -46.79 52.47 -1.54
C VAL A 267 -46.07 53.81 -1.46
N ILE A 268 -44.74 53.78 -1.60
CA ILE A 268 -43.85 54.95 -1.54
C ILE A 268 -43.02 54.99 -2.83
N ARG A 269 -43.17 56.02 -3.67
CA ARG A 269 -42.39 56.15 -4.92
C ARG A 269 -41.74 57.51 -5.10
N ASN A 270 -40.53 57.55 -5.67
CA ASN A 270 -39.77 58.78 -5.92
C ASN A 270 -39.69 59.71 -4.68
N CYS A 271 -39.51 59.13 -3.49
CA CYS A 271 -39.55 59.85 -2.21
C CYS A 271 -38.17 59.91 -1.53
N GLN A 272 -38.04 60.83 -0.58
CA GLN A 272 -37.02 60.75 0.45
C GLN A 272 -37.72 60.41 1.78
N LEU A 273 -37.56 59.18 2.24
CA LEU A 273 -38.17 58.65 3.45
C LEU A 273 -37.17 58.72 4.61
N GLN A 274 -37.52 59.42 5.69
CA GLN A 274 -36.64 59.48 6.84
C GLN A 274 -36.52 58.11 7.51
N GLY A 275 -37.63 57.41 7.78
CA GLY A 275 -37.61 56.08 8.38
C GLY A 275 -38.99 55.57 8.77
N ILE A 276 -39.08 54.29 9.17
CA ILE A 276 -40.34 53.65 9.63
C ILE A 276 -40.06 52.81 10.88
N VAL A 277 -40.88 52.96 11.91
CA VAL A 277 -40.98 52.03 13.05
C VAL A 277 -42.42 51.53 13.12
N ALA A 278 -42.61 50.22 12.97
CA ALA A 278 -43.90 49.57 12.85
C ALA A 278 -43.95 48.32 13.76
N ARG A 279 -44.17 48.54 15.06
CA ARG A 279 -44.10 47.50 16.08
C ARG A 279 -45.48 46.99 16.50
N GLY A 280 -45.69 45.67 16.41
CA GLY A 280 -47.01 45.05 16.60
C GLY A 280 -48.05 45.47 15.54
N THR A 281 -47.61 46.06 14.44
CA THR A 281 -48.45 46.59 13.35
C THR A 281 -48.96 45.47 12.45
N VAL A 282 -50.19 45.57 11.95
CA VAL A 282 -50.76 44.62 10.98
C VAL A 282 -50.99 45.32 9.65
N PHE A 283 -50.23 44.94 8.63
CA PHE A 283 -50.42 45.33 7.24
C PHE A 283 -51.23 44.25 6.54
N GLU A 284 -52.49 44.56 6.19
CA GLU A 284 -53.40 43.63 5.51
C GLU A 284 -53.09 43.52 4.00
N GLN A 285 -52.40 44.51 3.44
CA GLN A 285 -51.87 44.54 2.07
C GLN A 285 -50.33 44.71 2.08
N GLY A 286 -49.71 44.69 0.90
CA GLY A 286 -48.26 44.79 0.73
C GLY A 286 -47.64 46.15 1.06
N ILE A 287 -46.30 46.15 1.14
CA ILE A 287 -45.47 47.36 1.26
C ILE A 287 -44.61 47.46 -0.02
N GLU A 288 -44.72 48.57 -0.75
CA GLU A 288 -43.91 48.87 -1.95
C GLU A 288 -43.09 50.14 -1.71
N VAL A 289 -41.77 50.10 -1.93
CA VAL A 289 -40.89 51.28 -1.94
C VAL A 289 -40.08 51.29 -3.23
N ARG A 290 -40.16 52.34 -4.05
CA ARG A 290 -39.45 52.44 -5.34
C ARG A 290 -38.81 53.79 -5.59
N ASP A 291 -37.71 53.81 -6.35
CA ASP A 291 -37.05 55.03 -6.85
C ASP A 291 -36.68 56.04 -5.74
N SER A 292 -36.43 55.54 -4.51
CA SER A 292 -36.46 56.35 -3.29
C SER A 292 -35.10 56.36 -2.58
N GLU A 293 -34.96 57.29 -1.63
CA GLU A 293 -33.89 57.25 -0.63
C GLU A 293 -34.50 57.04 0.75
N VAL A 294 -33.93 56.13 1.55
CA VAL A 294 -34.26 55.93 2.96
C VAL A 294 -33.05 56.34 3.81
N THR A 295 -33.22 57.34 4.68
CA THR A 295 -32.07 57.96 5.38
C THR A 295 -31.78 57.37 6.77
N GLU A 296 -32.81 56.87 7.47
CA GLU A 296 -32.75 56.19 8.76
C GLU A 296 -33.50 54.84 8.70
N ARG A 297 -33.52 54.11 9.82
CA ARG A 297 -33.95 52.71 9.86
C ARG A 297 -35.39 52.41 9.44
N LEU A 298 -35.56 51.20 8.89
CA LEU A 298 -36.83 50.50 8.74
C LEU A 298 -36.92 49.38 9.79
N GLU A 299 -37.73 49.57 10.82
CA GLU A 299 -37.85 48.66 11.96
C GLU A 299 -39.27 48.08 12.09
N PHE A 300 -39.41 46.79 11.79
CA PHE A 300 -40.61 46.01 12.01
C PHE A 300 -40.32 45.02 13.15
N SER A 301 -40.97 45.13 14.31
CA SER A 301 -40.67 44.21 15.42
C SER A 301 -41.86 43.93 16.33
N ALA A 302 -41.87 42.78 17.01
CA ALA A 302 -42.96 42.46 17.94
C ALA A 302 -43.00 43.45 19.12
N TRP A 303 -44.15 44.11 19.31
CA TRP A 303 -44.42 44.98 20.46
C TRP A 303 -44.85 44.14 21.66
N ARG A 304 -44.43 44.53 22.87
CA ARG A 304 -44.93 43.93 24.12
C ARG A 304 -45.70 44.99 24.90
N GLY A 305 -47.03 44.89 24.85
CA GLY A 305 -47.96 45.77 25.54
C GLY A 305 -48.69 45.06 26.69
N ASP A 306 -49.70 45.73 27.24
CA ASP A 306 -50.44 45.25 28.42
C ASP A 306 -51.22 43.95 28.14
N GLU A 307 -51.67 43.74 26.89
CA GLU A 307 -52.35 42.51 26.44
C GLU A 307 -51.39 41.37 26.05
N GLY A 308 -50.07 41.60 26.06
CA GLY A 308 -49.05 40.59 25.76
C GLY A 308 -48.13 40.94 24.59
N LEU A 309 -47.73 39.94 23.81
CA LEU A 309 -46.77 40.06 22.71
C LEU A 309 -47.50 40.13 21.36
N SER A 310 -47.60 41.32 20.79
CA SER A 310 -48.18 41.58 19.48
C SER A 310 -47.09 41.53 18.41
N HIS A 311 -47.10 40.50 17.57
CA HIS A 311 -46.18 40.39 16.43
C HIS A 311 -46.57 41.37 15.33
N THR A 312 -45.58 42.00 14.67
CA THR A 312 -45.84 42.69 13.39
C THR A 312 -46.16 41.65 12.32
N ILE A 313 -47.21 41.88 11.53
CA ILE A 313 -47.68 40.99 10.46
C ILE A 313 -47.77 41.77 9.15
N ILE A 314 -47.20 41.22 8.09
CA ILE A 314 -47.29 41.75 6.71
C ILE A 314 -47.86 40.65 5.82
N ARG A 315 -49.03 40.88 5.20
CA ARG A 315 -49.74 39.81 4.45
C ARG A 315 -49.22 39.55 3.05
N GLU A 316 -49.08 40.56 2.22
CA GLU A 316 -48.75 40.34 0.79
C GLU A 316 -47.24 40.44 0.49
N GLY A 317 -46.45 40.77 1.51
CA GLY A 317 -44.99 40.91 1.40
C GLY A 317 -44.51 42.36 1.45
N ILE A 318 -43.22 42.53 1.20
CA ILE A 318 -42.55 43.83 1.08
C ILE A 318 -41.61 43.79 -0.13
N THR A 319 -41.77 44.76 -1.02
CA THR A 319 -40.98 44.92 -2.24
C THR A 319 -40.34 46.30 -2.23
N VAL A 320 -39.02 46.33 -2.13
CA VAL A 320 -38.19 47.51 -2.35
C VAL A 320 -37.49 47.34 -3.70
N ALA A 321 -37.53 48.36 -4.56
CA ALA A 321 -36.73 48.37 -5.79
C ALA A 321 -36.01 49.72 -5.99
N ASP A 322 -34.85 49.69 -6.63
CA ASP A 322 -34.13 50.89 -7.12
C ASP A 322 -34.00 52.00 -6.06
N THR A 323 -33.69 51.59 -4.82
CA THR A 323 -33.78 52.45 -3.62
C THR A 323 -32.50 52.36 -2.78
N LEU A 324 -32.04 53.52 -2.31
CA LEU A 324 -30.86 53.65 -1.45
C LEU A 324 -31.24 53.52 0.04
N MET A 325 -30.65 52.55 0.74
CA MET A 325 -30.86 52.28 2.17
C MET A 325 -29.63 52.72 2.99
N ASN A 326 -29.64 53.95 3.49
CA ASN A 326 -28.50 54.51 4.23
C ASN A 326 -28.34 53.97 5.67
N ASP A 327 -29.36 53.34 6.25
CA ASP A 327 -29.40 52.82 7.62
C ASP A 327 -29.99 51.38 7.66
N ASN A 328 -30.29 50.87 8.85
CA ASN A 328 -30.63 49.48 9.14
C ASN A 328 -32.04 49.08 8.70
N VAL A 329 -32.17 47.90 8.08
CA VAL A 329 -33.47 47.24 7.84
C VAL A 329 -33.60 46.06 8.80
N SER A 330 -34.63 46.05 9.64
CA SER A 330 -34.74 45.13 10.78
C SER A 330 -36.16 44.61 10.98
N MET A 331 -36.42 43.38 10.54
CA MET A 331 -37.65 42.62 10.77
C MET A 331 -37.41 41.57 11.88
N ARG A 332 -37.78 41.89 13.13
CA ARG A 332 -37.46 41.05 14.31
C ARG A 332 -38.70 40.46 14.97
N ASN A 333 -38.75 39.12 15.04
CA ASN A 333 -39.92 38.38 15.53
C ASN A 333 -41.22 38.74 14.77
N THR A 334 -41.06 39.06 13.48
CA THR A 334 -42.10 39.51 12.54
C THR A 334 -42.62 38.31 11.74
N ARG A 335 -43.89 38.36 11.31
CA ARG A 335 -44.44 37.39 10.36
C ARG A 335 -44.74 38.07 9.01
N VAL A 336 -44.09 37.61 7.95
CA VAL A 336 -44.38 38.03 6.57
C VAL A 336 -44.98 36.82 5.84
N VAL A 337 -46.11 37.00 5.17
CA VAL A 337 -46.80 35.89 4.49
C VAL A 337 -46.43 35.82 3.01
N GLY A 338 -46.33 36.96 2.32
CA GLY A 338 -45.70 37.07 1.00
C GLY A 338 -44.17 37.17 1.06
N ASP A 339 -43.59 37.68 -0.02
CA ASP A 339 -42.14 37.76 -0.23
C ASP A 339 -41.48 38.97 0.47
N VAL A 340 -40.16 38.93 0.57
CA VAL A 340 -39.29 40.01 1.08
C VAL A 340 -38.25 40.31 0.01
N VAL A 341 -38.60 41.19 -0.93
CA VAL A 341 -37.79 41.52 -2.11
C VAL A 341 -37.12 42.87 -1.93
N PHE A 342 -35.80 42.92 -2.13
CA PHE A 342 -35.01 44.12 -2.29
C PHE A 342 -34.24 43.95 -3.60
N GLU A 343 -34.68 44.65 -4.64
CA GLU A 343 -34.19 44.52 -6.02
C GLU A 343 -33.43 45.79 -6.45
N ASN A 344 -32.24 45.63 -7.01
CA ASN A 344 -31.33 46.71 -7.36
C ASN A 344 -31.12 47.76 -6.23
N CYS A 345 -31.03 47.32 -4.97
CA CYS A 345 -30.94 48.21 -3.81
C CYS A 345 -29.50 48.33 -3.28
N GLU A 346 -29.01 49.55 -3.05
CA GLU A 346 -27.75 49.80 -2.32
C GLU A 346 -28.04 49.87 -0.81
N PHE A 347 -27.26 49.16 0.01
CA PHE A 347 -27.35 49.22 1.47
C PHE A 347 -26.06 49.77 2.08
N LYS A 348 -26.19 50.52 3.18
CA LYS A 348 -25.08 50.93 4.06
C LYS A 348 -25.25 50.47 5.51
N GLY A 349 -26.48 50.09 5.90
CA GLY A 349 -26.80 49.52 7.21
C GLY A 349 -26.70 48.00 7.28
N THR A 350 -27.25 47.42 8.36
CA THR A 350 -27.43 45.97 8.49
C THR A 350 -28.85 45.54 8.10
N PHE A 351 -28.97 44.35 7.52
CA PHE A 351 -30.25 43.70 7.20
C PHE A 351 -30.50 42.56 8.20
N ARG A 352 -31.66 42.54 8.87
CA ARG A 352 -31.97 41.54 9.91
C ARG A 352 -33.38 40.96 9.80
N LEU A 353 -33.47 39.63 9.85
CA LEU A 353 -34.70 38.84 9.95
C LEU A 353 -34.75 38.03 11.27
N ASP A 354 -34.07 38.49 12.34
CA ASP A 354 -33.86 37.71 13.56
C ASP A 354 -35.18 37.19 14.16
N GLN A 355 -35.29 35.87 14.36
CA GLN A 355 -36.45 35.17 14.94
C GLN A 355 -37.76 35.32 14.15
N SER A 356 -37.72 35.87 12.93
CA SER A 356 -38.92 36.10 12.10
C SER A 356 -39.34 34.84 11.33
N LYS A 357 -40.61 34.82 10.88
CA LYS A 357 -41.15 33.82 9.97
C LYS A 357 -41.59 34.49 8.67
N ILE A 358 -40.92 34.15 7.57
CA ILE A 358 -41.31 34.49 6.21
C ILE A 358 -41.97 33.24 5.61
N GLU A 359 -43.11 33.36 4.94
CA GLU A 359 -43.79 32.24 4.28
C GLU A 359 -43.55 32.23 2.75
N GLY A 360 -43.26 33.40 2.16
CA GLY A 360 -42.65 33.53 0.84
C GLY A 360 -41.12 33.53 0.85
N ASP A 361 -40.54 34.04 -0.23
CA ASP A 361 -39.11 34.06 -0.51
C ASP A 361 -38.44 35.37 -0.07
N VAL A 362 -37.16 35.29 0.32
CA VAL A 362 -36.32 36.46 0.63
C VAL A 362 -35.31 36.67 -0.50
N LEU A 363 -35.30 37.86 -1.10
CA LEU A 363 -34.35 38.27 -2.13
C LEU A 363 -33.65 39.57 -1.74
N LEU A 364 -32.31 39.52 -1.70
CA LEU A 364 -31.42 40.69 -1.70
C LEU A 364 -30.62 40.70 -3.01
N ASP A 365 -30.88 41.70 -3.84
CA ASP A 365 -30.24 41.88 -5.15
C ASP A 365 -29.85 43.35 -5.34
N GLY A 366 -28.60 43.59 -5.72
CA GLY A 366 -28.06 44.93 -5.88
C GLY A 366 -26.53 44.90 -5.85
N GLU A 367 -25.92 46.08 -5.96
CA GLU A 367 -24.48 46.27 -5.81
C GLU A 367 -24.20 47.09 -4.53
N GLY A 368 -22.97 47.02 -4.02
CA GLY A 368 -22.57 47.71 -2.78
C GLY A 368 -22.56 46.84 -1.51
N ASP A 369 -22.26 47.50 -0.39
CA ASP A 369 -21.63 46.90 0.80
C ASP A 369 -22.61 46.78 1.99
N ILE A 370 -23.26 45.63 2.15
CA ILE A 370 -24.12 45.37 3.31
C ILE A 370 -23.24 45.19 4.57
N LEU A 371 -23.50 45.94 5.64
CA LEU A 371 -22.66 45.87 6.86
C LEU A 371 -22.80 44.53 7.61
N LEU A 372 -23.97 43.89 7.56
CA LEU A 372 -24.23 42.56 8.12
C LEU A 372 -25.59 42.09 7.59
N VAL A 373 -25.70 40.82 7.20
CA VAL A 373 -26.98 40.14 7.00
C VAL A 373 -27.18 39.11 8.11
N SER A 374 -28.33 39.16 8.78
CA SER A 374 -28.70 38.20 9.83
C SER A 374 -30.09 37.63 9.59
N ALA A 375 -30.20 36.31 9.64
CA ALA A 375 -31.44 35.55 9.71
C ALA A 375 -31.37 34.56 10.89
N PHE A 376 -30.78 34.99 12.01
CA PHE A 376 -30.64 34.20 13.24
C PHE A 376 -31.98 33.62 13.70
N ARG A 377 -32.10 32.29 13.75
CA ARG A 377 -33.36 31.56 14.03
C ARG A 377 -34.55 31.90 13.12
N CYS A 378 -34.33 32.56 11.99
CA CYS A 378 -35.37 32.83 10.99
C CYS A 378 -35.91 31.53 10.41
N HIS A 379 -37.17 31.55 10.00
CA HIS A 379 -37.81 30.51 9.21
C HIS A 379 -38.26 31.14 7.88
N CYS A 380 -37.77 30.67 6.74
CA CYS A 380 -38.17 31.17 5.41
C CYS A 380 -38.15 30.06 4.35
N HIS A 381 -38.77 30.32 3.19
CA HIS A 381 -38.76 29.40 2.05
C HIS A 381 -37.43 29.49 1.29
N GLU A 382 -37.30 30.31 0.25
CA GLU A 382 -35.99 30.65 -0.33
C GLU A 382 -35.34 31.83 0.41
N PHE A 383 -34.01 31.83 0.48
CA PHE A 383 -33.18 32.91 0.98
C PHE A 383 -32.04 33.17 -0.01
N LYS A 384 -32.15 34.28 -0.75
CA LYS A 384 -31.35 34.56 -1.94
C LYS A 384 -30.58 35.88 -1.80
N ILE A 385 -29.28 35.83 -2.04
CA ILE A 385 -28.42 37.03 -2.12
C ILE A 385 -27.65 36.99 -3.43
N ARG A 386 -27.62 38.12 -4.14
CA ARG A 386 -26.96 38.27 -5.45
C ARG A 386 -26.17 39.58 -5.53
N ARG A 387 -24.98 39.54 -6.14
CA ARG A 387 -24.08 40.69 -6.46
C ARG A 387 -23.58 41.57 -5.30
N HIS A 388 -23.98 41.30 -4.05
CA HIS A 388 -23.53 42.08 -2.88
C HIS A 388 -22.16 41.68 -2.32
N THR A 389 -21.44 42.69 -1.82
CA THR A 389 -20.40 42.51 -0.81
C THR A 389 -21.04 42.65 0.58
N ILE A 390 -20.58 41.84 1.53
CA ILE A 390 -21.05 41.88 2.92
C ILE A 390 -19.83 42.00 3.84
N VAL A 391 -19.51 43.25 4.19
CA VAL A 391 -18.31 43.66 4.95
C VAL A 391 -18.26 43.01 6.33
N GLY A 392 -19.42 42.85 6.97
CA GLY A 392 -19.57 42.15 8.23
C GLY A 392 -19.23 42.99 9.46
N HIS A 393 -19.79 42.57 10.59
CA HIS A 393 -19.68 43.25 11.89
C HIS A 393 -19.51 42.21 12.99
N LYS A 394 -18.66 42.48 13.99
CA LYS A 394 -18.32 41.53 15.07
C LYS A 394 -17.82 40.14 14.59
N LYS A 395 -17.14 40.09 13.43
CA LYS A 395 -16.61 38.88 12.77
C LYS A 395 -17.69 37.97 12.17
N GLU A 396 -18.80 38.55 11.73
CA GLU A 396 -19.92 37.89 11.06
C GLU A 396 -20.34 38.73 9.84
N SER A 397 -20.42 38.12 8.65
CA SER A 397 -21.03 38.75 7.47
C SER A 397 -22.46 38.25 7.29
N LEU A 398 -22.64 36.93 7.37
CA LEU A 398 -23.93 36.27 7.18
C LEU A 398 -24.21 35.31 8.34
N ASP A 399 -25.09 35.72 9.27
CA ASP A 399 -25.56 34.90 10.38
C ASP A 399 -26.86 34.18 10.02
N LEU A 400 -26.76 32.87 9.76
CA LEU A 400 -27.87 31.94 9.57
C LEU A 400 -27.95 30.92 10.72
N ASN A 401 -27.36 31.19 11.89
CA ASN A 401 -27.30 30.22 12.99
C ASN A 401 -28.70 29.81 13.48
N SER A 402 -28.91 28.50 13.62
CA SER A 402 -30.14 27.86 14.10
C SER A 402 -31.41 28.23 13.31
N SER A 403 -31.26 28.68 12.04
CA SER A 403 -32.36 28.95 11.12
C SER A 403 -33.00 27.66 10.57
N LYS A 404 -34.16 27.81 9.92
CA LYS A 404 -34.78 26.79 9.08
C LYS A 404 -35.12 27.40 7.73
N ILE A 405 -34.42 26.99 6.68
CA ILE A 405 -34.53 27.59 5.34
C ILE A 405 -34.77 26.48 4.32
N ALA A 406 -35.77 26.58 3.46
CA ALA A 406 -36.02 25.54 2.44
C ALA A 406 -34.90 25.57 1.38
N ARG A 407 -34.55 26.75 0.83
CA ARG A 407 -33.41 26.91 -0.08
C ARG A 407 -32.56 28.12 0.26
N ILE A 408 -31.24 27.97 0.26
CA ILE A 408 -30.28 29.10 0.23
C ILE A 408 -29.72 29.21 -1.18
N SER A 409 -29.64 30.43 -1.72
CA SER A 409 -29.06 30.73 -3.04
C SER A 409 -28.13 31.94 -2.95
N LEU A 410 -26.83 31.72 -3.15
CA LEU A 410 -25.82 32.80 -3.17
C LEU A 410 -25.15 32.84 -4.55
N SER A 411 -25.14 33.98 -5.24
CA SER A 411 -24.45 34.12 -6.53
C SER A 411 -23.66 35.42 -6.62
N SER A 412 -22.39 35.34 -7.00
CA SER A 412 -21.49 36.49 -7.16
C SER A 412 -21.42 37.38 -5.91
N CYS A 413 -21.38 36.77 -4.71
CA CYS A 413 -21.36 37.46 -3.43
C CYS A 413 -19.98 37.38 -2.75
N THR A 414 -19.57 38.44 -2.06
CA THR A 414 -18.33 38.47 -1.27
C THR A 414 -18.64 38.64 0.22
N LEU A 415 -18.26 37.68 1.06
CA LEU A 415 -18.38 37.76 2.52
C LEU A 415 -16.98 38.01 3.13
N GLU A 416 -16.74 39.22 3.63
CA GLU A 416 -15.42 39.60 4.18
C GLU A 416 -15.16 39.06 5.60
N GLN A 417 -16.22 38.63 6.29
CA GLN A 417 -16.20 37.96 7.58
C GLN A 417 -16.99 36.64 7.49
N ALA A 418 -17.19 35.96 8.62
CA ALA A 418 -17.71 34.60 8.62
C ALA A 418 -19.14 34.46 8.08
N LEU A 419 -19.37 33.43 7.25
CA LEU A 419 -20.65 32.75 7.10
C LEU A 419 -20.82 31.80 8.29
N LYS A 420 -21.81 32.06 9.16
CA LYS A 420 -22.11 31.19 10.30
C LYS A 420 -23.50 30.60 10.15
N MET A 421 -23.60 29.28 10.16
CA MET A 421 -24.85 28.56 9.98
C MET A 421 -24.91 27.33 10.89
N LYS A 422 -24.57 27.49 12.18
CA LYS A 422 -24.51 26.40 13.17
C LYS A 422 -25.89 25.91 13.61
N LYS A 423 -26.04 24.59 13.74
CA LYS A 423 -27.29 23.91 14.16
C LYS A 423 -28.49 24.25 13.28
N SER A 424 -28.25 24.75 12.07
CA SER A 424 -29.27 25.18 11.12
C SER A 424 -29.82 23.99 10.35
N ARG A 425 -31.04 24.13 9.84
CA ARG A 425 -31.71 23.13 9.00
C ARG A 425 -31.96 23.74 7.64
N VAL A 426 -31.39 23.15 6.61
CA VAL A 426 -31.48 23.65 5.23
C VAL A 426 -32.04 22.54 4.34
N GLY A 427 -32.96 22.88 3.44
CA GLY A 427 -33.70 21.87 2.67
C GLY A 427 -34.90 21.29 3.43
N ASN A 428 -35.88 20.86 2.66
CA ASN A 428 -36.93 19.91 3.06
C ASN A 428 -36.97 18.75 2.05
N ASP A 429 -37.98 17.88 2.14
CA ASP A 429 -38.14 16.77 1.20
C ASP A 429 -38.84 17.19 -0.12
N ASP A 430 -39.26 18.45 -0.26
CA ASP A 430 -39.91 19.03 -1.45
C ASP A 430 -38.94 19.81 -2.36
N THR A 431 -37.83 20.35 -1.81
CA THR A 431 -36.82 21.10 -2.55
C THR A 431 -35.78 20.20 -3.18
N ASN A 432 -35.54 20.31 -4.50
CA ASN A 432 -34.39 19.66 -5.16
C ASN A 432 -33.05 20.03 -4.48
N ASP A 433 -32.81 21.34 -4.38
CA ASP A 433 -31.56 21.92 -3.89
C ASP A 433 -31.82 22.71 -2.61
N ALA A 434 -31.06 22.36 -1.57
CA ALA A 434 -31.08 23.00 -0.25
C ALA A 434 -30.14 24.22 -0.18
N PHE A 435 -28.94 24.11 -0.76
CA PHE A 435 -27.98 25.22 -0.80
C PHE A 435 -27.23 25.25 -2.13
N TYR A 436 -27.55 26.24 -2.95
CA TYR A 436 -26.81 26.61 -4.16
C TYR A 436 -25.87 27.79 -3.85
N ALA A 437 -24.60 27.69 -4.25
CA ALA A 437 -23.64 28.78 -4.23
C ALA A 437 -22.82 28.80 -5.52
N SER A 438 -22.67 29.95 -6.18
CA SER A 438 -21.81 30.09 -7.37
C SER A 438 -21.02 31.40 -7.40
N GLY A 439 -19.75 31.33 -7.81
CA GLY A 439 -18.88 32.50 -8.00
C GLY A 439 -18.70 33.38 -6.75
N CYS A 440 -18.84 32.81 -5.55
CA CYS A 440 -18.80 33.56 -4.29
C CYS A 440 -17.43 33.44 -3.61
N THR A 441 -17.05 34.50 -2.89
CA THR A 441 -15.88 34.52 -2.00
C THR A 441 -16.34 34.56 -0.55
N PHE A 442 -15.86 33.64 0.28
CA PHE A 442 -16.12 33.59 1.72
C PHE A 442 -14.82 33.79 2.50
N ALA A 443 -14.86 34.51 3.63
CA ALA A 443 -13.74 34.56 4.56
C ALA A 443 -13.67 33.26 5.39
N ASP A 444 -14.37 33.19 6.53
CA ASP A 444 -14.58 31.95 7.28
C ASP A 444 -15.95 31.34 6.93
N VAL A 445 -16.07 30.01 7.01
CA VAL A 445 -17.34 29.27 6.91
C VAL A 445 -17.46 28.34 8.11
N ASP A 446 -18.58 28.41 8.84
CA ASP A 446 -18.84 27.53 9.98
C ASP A 446 -20.28 26.99 9.98
N MET A 447 -20.42 25.73 9.56
CA MET A 447 -21.67 24.98 9.44
C MET A 447 -21.78 23.83 10.46
N SER A 448 -21.03 23.92 11.57
CA SER A 448 -20.99 22.91 12.62
C SER A 448 -22.39 22.50 13.12
N GLN A 449 -22.63 21.20 13.22
CA GLN A 449 -23.89 20.57 13.71
C GLN A 449 -25.15 20.77 12.84
N SER A 450 -24.99 21.21 11.59
CA SER A 450 -26.12 21.53 10.71
C SER A 450 -26.55 20.36 9.84
N MET A 451 -27.81 20.39 9.39
CA MET A 451 -28.43 19.29 8.63
C MET A 451 -28.99 19.83 7.31
N PHE A 452 -28.51 19.25 6.20
CA PHE A 452 -28.96 19.52 4.85
C PHE A 452 -29.83 18.35 4.38
N PHE A 453 -31.12 18.60 4.16
CA PHE A 453 -32.13 17.56 3.85
C PHE A 453 -32.31 17.30 2.36
N SER A 454 -31.74 18.16 1.52
CA SER A 454 -31.74 18.12 0.07
C SER A 454 -30.36 18.53 -0.45
N LYS A 455 -30.16 18.56 -1.78
CA LYS A 455 -28.83 18.60 -2.39
C LYS A 455 -28.08 19.91 -2.14
N VAL A 456 -26.76 19.85 -2.10
CA VAL A 456 -25.87 21.01 -1.94
C VAL A 456 -24.97 21.15 -3.17
N TYR A 457 -25.01 22.30 -3.83
CA TYR A 457 -24.28 22.60 -5.07
C TYR A 457 -23.44 23.86 -4.89
N TRP A 458 -22.13 23.72 -4.75
CA TRP A 458 -21.18 24.83 -4.61
C TRP A 458 -20.19 24.80 -5.77
N HIS A 459 -20.18 25.86 -6.57
CA HIS A 459 -19.39 25.97 -7.80
C HIS A 459 -18.51 27.24 -7.81
N GLU A 460 -17.23 27.10 -8.15
CA GLU A 460 -16.28 28.23 -8.27
C GLU A 460 -16.28 29.15 -7.02
N ILE A 461 -16.19 28.51 -5.85
CA ILE A 461 -16.18 29.17 -4.55
C ILE A 461 -14.73 29.33 -4.06
N THR A 462 -14.37 30.52 -3.55
CA THR A 462 -13.10 30.74 -2.86
C THR A 462 -13.33 30.98 -1.36
N ILE A 463 -12.60 30.25 -0.52
CA ILE A 463 -12.70 30.31 0.94
C ILE A 463 -11.33 30.70 1.51
N LYS A 464 -11.17 31.98 1.84
CA LYS A 464 -9.91 32.60 2.25
C LYS A 464 -9.41 32.12 3.62
N GLY A 465 -10.35 31.85 4.51
CA GLY A 465 -10.14 31.45 5.90
C GLY A 465 -10.44 29.97 6.15
N LYS A 466 -11.00 29.68 7.32
CA LYS A 466 -11.31 28.31 7.76
C LYS A 466 -12.67 27.87 7.23
N PHE A 467 -12.74 26.64 6.76
CA PHE A 467 -14.00 25.93 6.59
C PHE A 467 -14.17 24.94 7.73
N VAL A 468 -15.27 25.04 8.48
CA VAL A 468 -15.56 24.24 9.67
C VAL A 468 -16.93 23.57 9.54
N ALA A 469 -16.89 22.24 9.45
CA ALA A 469 -18.03 21.35 9.45
C ALA A 469 -17.78 20.17 10.43
N GLU A 470 -17.15 20.46 11.57
CA GLU A 470 -16.77 19.45 12.57
C GLU A 470 -17.97 18.92 13.38
N MET A 471 -17.90 17.64 13.76
CA MET A 471 -18.66 17.08 14.87
C MET A 471 -18.18 17.74 16.18
N PRO A 472 -19.09 18.08 17.12
CA PRO A 472 -18.71 18.64 18.41
C PRO A 472 -17.71 17.76 19.15
N LYS A 473 -16.68 18.40 19.67
CA LYS A 473 -15.63 17.80 20.50
C LYS A 473 -16.24 17.18 21.75
N GLU A 474 -15.64 16.08 22.21
CA GLU A 474 -16.08 15.40 23.43
C GLU A 474 -15.77 16.27 24.66
N GLU A 475 -16.81 16.62 25.42
CA GLU A 475 -16.64 17.29 26.71
C GLU A 475 -16.85 16.24 27.82
N LYS A 476 -15.84 16.06 28.67
CA LYS A 476 -15.88 15.13 29.83
C LYS A 476 -16.30 13.71 29.44
N GLY A 477 -15.79 13.21 28.30
CA GLY A 477 -16.06 11.86 27.80
C GLY A 477 -17.48 11.64 27.25
N ARG A 478 -18.22 12.71 26.91
CA ARG A 478 -19.52 12.63 26.25
C ARG A 478 -19.51 13.40 24.92
N LYS A 479 -20.03 12.78 23.86
CA LYS A 479 -20.28 13.44 22.56
C LYS A 479 -21.54 14.31 22.68
N ILE A 480 -21.37 15.64 22.80
CA ILE A 480 -22.48 16.58 23.03
C ILE A 480 -22.90 17.25 21.72
N GLY A 481 -23.86 16.64 21.02
CA GLY A 481 -24.52 17.20 19.85
C GLY A 481 -24.57 16.24 18.66
N LYS A 482 -24.92 16.75 17.49
CA LYS A 482 -24.96 15.99 16.23
C LYS A 482 -23.77 16.38 15.34
N PRO A 483 -23.23 15.47 14.51
CA PRO A 483 -22.34 15.84 13.42
C PRO A 483 -23.08 16.74 12.40
N VAL A 484 -22.33 17.40 11.52
CA VAL A 484 -22.90 17.90 10.26
C VAL A 484 -23.42 16.71 9.45
N TYR A 485 -24.57 16.85 8.79
CA TYR A 485 -25.14 15.79 7.96
C TYR A 485 -25.69 16.35 6.65
N PHE A 486 -25.17 15.82 5.55
CA PHE A 486 -25.71 15.99 4.20
C PHE A 486 -26.51 14.73 3.88
N LYS A 487 -27.85 14.82 3.90
CA LYS A 487 -28.76 13.68 3.66
C LYS A 487 -28.69 13.20 2.22
N GLU A 488 -28.72 14.15 1.28
CA GLU A 488 -28.66 13.94 -0.17
C GLU A 488 -27.30 14.37 -0.74
N ASP A 489 -27.17 14.38 -2.07
CA ASP A 489 -25.91 14.65 -2.79
C ASP A 489 -25.25 15.98 -2.40
N ILE A 490 -23.92 15.97 -2.30
CA ILE A 490 -23.09 17.18 -2.17
C ILE A 490 -22.12 17.27 -3.35
N HIS A 491 -22.21 18.37 -4.10
CA HIS A 491 -21.35 18.69 -5.23
C HIS A 491 -20.53 19.95 -4.93
N PHE A 492 -19.26 19.74 -4.57
CA PHE A 492 -18.25 20.77 -4.43
C PHE A 492 -17.34 20.71 -5.67
N ASP A 493 -17.57 21.64 -6.61
CA ASP A 493 -16.96 21.63 -7.95
C ASP A 493 -16.15 22.92 -8.19
N SER A 494 -14.82 22.78 -8.35
CA SER A 494 -13.87 23.90 -8.46
C SER A 494 -13.79 24.82 -7.23
N ILE A 495 -13.78 24.27 -6.01
CA ILE A 495 -13.65 25.06 -4.77
C ILE A 495 -12.19 25.26 -4.37
N ASN A 496 -11.80 26.51 -4.11
CA ASN A 496 -10.51 26.89 -3.55
C ASN A 496 -10.61 27.09 -2.03
N PHE A 497 -9.96 26.23 -1.24
CA PHE A 497 -9.82 26.35 0.21
C PHE A 497 -8.42 26.87 0.55
N GLU A 498 -8.28 28.18 0.81
CA GLU A 498 -7.00 28.83 1.07
C GLU A 498 -6.49 28.62 2.51
N GLY A 499 -7.41 28.46 3.46
CA GLY A 499 -7.12 28.17 4.87
C GLY A 499 -7.22 26.68 5.22
N LYS A 500 -7.57 26.39 6.48
CA LYS A 500 -7.76 25.00 6.97
C LYS A 500 -9.21 24.54 6.75
N THR A 501 -9.37 23.29 6.34
CA THR A 501 -10.68 22.67 6.09
C THR A 501 -10.91 21.51 7.04
N ASP A 502 -12.02 21.54 7.77
CA ASP A 502 -12.34 20.53 8.78
C ASP A 502 -13.74 19.93 8.56
N PHE A 503 -13.76 18.62 8.30
CA PHE A 503 -14.90 17.72 8.16
C PHE A 503 -14.84 16.59 9.22
N TYR A 504 -14.19 16.81 10.37
CA TYR A 504 -14.06 15.79 11.41
C TYR A 504 -15.42 15.22 11.83
N GLY A 505 -15.63 13.91 11.65
CA GLY A 505 -16.92 13.28 11.95
C GLY A 505 -18.11 13.73 11.09
N ALA A 506 -17.87 14.39 9.94
CA ALA A 506 -18.92 14.79 9.02
C ALA A 506 -19.59 13.59 8.35
N ARG A 507 -20.90 13.67 8.08
CA ARG A 507 -21.67 12.58 7.49
C ARG A 507 -22.26 12.96 6.14
N PHE A 508 -22.08 12.09 5.15
CA PHE A 508 -22.60 12.22 3.79
C PHE A 508 -23.43 10.96 3.47
N GLY A 509 -24.76 11.11 3.40
CA GLY A 509 -25.73 10.01 3.25
C GLY A 509 -25.92 9.52 1.81
N LYS A 510 -25.52 10.32 0.83
CA LYS A 510 -25.54 10.02 -0.60
C LYS A 510 -24.21 10.41 -1.25
N TYR A 511 -24.23 10.64 -2.56
CA TYR A 511 -23.04 10.82 -3.36
C TYR A 511 -22.28 12.11 -2.98
N ALA A 512 -21.01 11.94 -2.62
CA ALA A 512 -20.15 13.02 -2.14
C ALA A 512 -19.04 13.34 -3.14
N ARG A 513 -19.09 14.55 -3.71
CA ARG A 513 -18.24 14.98 -4.82
C ARG A 513 -17.41 16.20 -4.43
N PHE A 514 -16.11 16.08 -4.63
CA PHE A 514 -15.09 17.12 -4.55
C PHE A 514 -14.27 17.08 -5.85
N ILE A 515 -14.71 17.79 -6.90
CA ILE A 515 -14.01 17.85 -8.20
C ILE A 515 -13.17 19.11 -8.26
N LYS A 516 -11.91 18.99 -8.71
CA LYS A 516 -10.99 20.14 -8.90
C LYS A 516 -10.90 21.06 -7.67
N CYS A 517 -11.11 20.51 -6.48
CA CYS A 517 -11.02 21.28 -5.24
C CYS A 517 -9.55 21.41 -4.81
N VAL A 518 -9.11 22.60 -4.45
CA VAL A 518 -7.74 22.87 -4.02
C VAL A 518 -7.73 23.13 -2.51
N PHE A 519 -6.93 22.37 -1.77
CA PHE A 519 -6.77 22.50 -0.32
C PHE A 519 -5.37 23.02 -0.01
N HIS A 520 -5.24 24.34 0.17
CA HIS A 520 -3.93 24.99 0.35
C HIS A 520 -3.26 24.71 1.70
N LYS A 521 -4.02 24.33 2.74
CA LYS A 521 -3.50 23.92 4.06
C LYS A 521 -3.97 22.50 4.39
N GLN A 522 -4.01 22.17 5.67
CA GLN A 522 -4.47 20.86 6.15
C GLN A 522 -5.96 20.67 5.87
N ALA A 523 -6.32 19.51 5.32
CA ALA A 523 -7.70 19.05 5.14
C ALA A 523 -7.94 17.85 6.05
N ASN A 524 -8.90 17.97 6.98
CA ASN A 524 -9.22 16.99 8.01
C ASN A 524 -10.57 16.32 7.72
N PHE A 525 -10.54 15.06 7.27
CA PHE A 525 -11.70 14.18 7.07
C PHE A 525 -11.73 13.03 8.10
N ASN A 526 -10.96 13.13 9.19
CA ASN A 526 -10.85 12.06 10.18
C ASN A 526 -12.23 11.73 10.78
N GLN A 527 -12.54 10.44 10.92
CA GLN A 527 -13.86 9.93 11.36
C GLN A 527 -15.06 10.35 10.48
N ALA A 528 -14.87 10.96 9.30
CA ALA A 528 -15.98 11.24 8.39
C ALA A 528 -16.60 9.94 7.84
N GLU A 529 -17.90 9.98 7.56
CA GLU A 529 -18.68 8.86 7.03
C GLU A 529 -19.25 9.22 5.67
N PHE A 530 -18.73 8.58 4.62
CA PHE A 530 -19.32 8.58 3.28
C PHE A 530 -20.12 7.29 3.13
N GLN A 531 -21.45 7.37 3.16
CA GLN A 531 -22.32 6.18 3.19
C GLN A 531 -22.52 5.56 1.80
N ASP A 532 -22.35 6.36 0.75
CA ASP A 532 -22.46 5.97 -0.66
C ASP A 532 -21.15 6.32 -1.41
N VAL A 533 -21.18 6.39 -2.74
CA VAL A 533 -20.02 6.71 -3.59
C VAL A 533 -19.41 8.08 -3.24
N SER A 534 -18.08 8.13 -3.20
CA SER A 534 -17.28 9.33 -2.93
C SER A 534 -16.27 9.60 -4.05
N SER A 535 -15.99 10.87 -4.34
CA SER A 535 -15.13 11.26 -5.47
C SER A 535 -14.32 12.52 -5.17
N PHE A 536 -12.99 12.38 -5.12
CA PHE A 536 -12.00 13.45 -4.98
C PHE A 536 -11.27 13.72 -6.32
N TRP A 537 -11.93 13.42 -7.44
CA TRP A 537 -11.37 13.42 -8.79
C TRP A 537 -10.79 14.78 -9.20
N MET A 538 -9.53 14.77 -9.65
CA MET A 538 -8.76 15.98 -10.02
C MET A 538 -8.60 17.04 -8.91
N SER A 539 -8.83 16.70 -7.64
CA SER A 539 -8.59 17.61 -6.51
C SER A 539 -7.13 17.61 -6.06
N GLU A 540 -6.67 18.71 -5.44
CA GLU A 540 -5.28 18.92 -5.05
C GLU A 540 -5.13 19.21 -3.56
N PHE A 541 -4.31 18.42 -2.87
CA PHE A 541 -3.97 18.60 -1.46
C PHE A 541 -2.55 19.17 -1.34
N MET A 542 -2.46 20.50 -1.19
CA MET A 542 -1.19 21.21 -0.99
C MET A 542 -0.63 21.01 0.42
N GLY A 543 -1.52 20.99 1.42
CA GLY A 543 -1.20 20.58 2.78
C GLY A 543 -1.41 19.09 3.02
N ARG A 544 -1.32 18.69 4.29
CA ARG A 544 -1.58 17.33 4.76
C ARG A 544 -3.07 16.98 4.60
N ALA A 545 -3.35 15.78 4.07
CA ALA A 545 -4.70 15.25 3.92
C ALA A 545 -4.93 14.08 4.89
N ASP A 546 -5.85 14.25 5.83
CA ASP A 546 -6.08 13.34 6.95
C ASP A 546 -7.44 12.64 6.84
N PHE A 547 -7.43 11.35 6.52
CA PHE A 547 -8.59 10.44 6.41
C PHE A 547 -8.50 9.30 7.45
N LYS A 548 -7.96 9.55 8.64
CA LYS A 548 -7.81 8.54 9.68
C LYS A 548 -9.17 8.18 10.30
N LYS A 549 -9.47 6.88 10.35
CA LYS A 549 -10.78 6.33 10.76
C LYS A 549 -11.97 6.80 9.93
N THR A 550 -11.74 7.28 8.70
CA THR A 550 -12.80 7.60 7.75
C THR A 550 -13.46 6.32 7.24
N THR A 551 -14.78 6.33 7.10
CA THR A 551 -15.54 5.24 6.46
C THR A 551 -15.95 5.68 5.06
N LEU A 552 -15.54 4.91 4.05
CA LEU A 552 -15.85 5.07 2.64
C LEU A 552 -16.70 3.86 2.21
N GLY A 553 -18.00 3.94 2.48
CA GLY A 553 -18.94 2.81 2.37
C GLY A 553 -19.21 2.37 0.93
N GLY A 554 -19.47 3.32 0.03
CA GLY A 554 -19.52 3.09 -1.41
C GLY A 554 -18.17 3.29 -2.10
N ARG A 555 -18.14 3.08 -3.42
CA ARG A 555 -16.93 3.23 -4.26
C ARG A 555 -16.26 4.57 -4.04
N SER A 556 -14.93 4.58 -3.93
CA SER A 556 -14.16 5.80 -3.68
C SER A 556 -13.19 6.09 -4.82
N ASN A 557 -13.38 7.24 -5.48
CA ASN A 557 -12.60 7.66 -6.63
C ASN A 557 -11.58 8.75 -6.26
N PHE A 558 -10.31 8.37 -6.22
CA PHE A 558 -9.15 9.25 -6.04
C PHE A 558 -8.34 9.39 -7.34
N GLY A 559 -8.97 9.18 -8.50
CA GLY A 559 -8.30 9.34 -9.79
C GLY A 559 -7.86 10.79 -10.05
N LYS A 560 -6.68 10.94 -10.66
CA LYS A 560 -6.02 12.24 -10.93
C LYS A 560 -5.92 13.18 -9.72
N VAL A 561 -6.01 12.67 -8.50
CA VAL A 561 -5.79 13.47 -7.29
C VAL A 561 -4.30 13.78 -7.15
N THR A 562 -3.97 15.00 -6.71
CA THR A 562 -2.58 15.39 -6.42
C THR A 562 -2.38 15.54 -4.92
N PHE A 563 -1.51 14.73 -4.31
CA PHE A 563 -1.10 14.87 -2.92
C PHE A 563 0.31 15.51 -2.87
N ASN A 564 0.37 16.84 -2.80
CA ASN A 564 1.62 17.58 -2.62
C ASN A 564 2.10 17.53 -1.15
N GLY A 565 1.16 17.47 -0.19
CA GLY A 565 1.42 17.06 1.19
C GLY A 565 1.30 15.55 1.42
N ARG A 566 1.54 15.09 2.65
CA ARG A 566 1.32 13.67 3.04
C ARG A 566 -0.17 13.33 3.08
N GLY A 567 -0.53 12.14 2.60
CA GLY A 567 -1.88 11.57 2.71
C GLY A 567 -1.92 10.45 3.77
N SER A 568 -2.98 10.40 4.59
CA SER A 568 -3.11 9.41 5.68
C SER A 568 -4.53 8.84 5.78
N PHE A 569 -4.71 7.62 5.30
CA PHE A 569 -5.91 6.77 5.41
C PHE A 569 -5.77 5.70 6.51
N ASN A 570 -5.01 5.99 7.56
CA ASN A 570 -4.74 5.03 8.64
C ASN A 570 -6.03 4.64 9.39
N GLU A 571 -6.21 3.36 9.69
CA GLU A 571 -7.42 2.82 10.34
C GLU A 571 -8.73 3.17 9.60
N ALA A 572 -8.68 3.50 8.30
CA ALA A 572 -9.85 3.79 7.45
C ALA A 572 -10.49 2.52 6.88
N THR A 573 -11.79 2.57 6.60
CA THR A 573 -12.55 1.44 6.06
C THR A 573 -13.10 1.77 4.67
N PHE A 574 -12.72 0.95 3.68
CA PHE A 574 -13.20 1.01 2.31
C PHE A 574 -14.17 -0.15 2.08
N GLY A 575 -15.48 0.14 2.07
CA GLY A 575 -16.56 -0.84 1.96
C GLY A 575 -16.77 -1.39 0.54
N ASP A 576 -16.36 -0.64 -0.48
CA ASP A 576 -16.40 -1.03 -1.89
C ASP A 576 -15.10 -0.56 -2.62
N GLU A 577 -15.00 -0.76 -3.94
CA GLU A 577 -13.76 -0.53 -4.70
C GLU A 577 -13.20 0.89 -4.51
N SER A 578 -11.92 0.96 -4.15
CA SER A 578 -11.17 2.21 -4.02
C SER A 578 -10.16 2.33 -5.16
N ASN A 579 -10.26 3.41 -5.92
CA ASN A 579 -9.57 3.57 -7.20
C ASN A 579 -8.75 4.85 -7.25
N PHE A 580 -7.44 4.69 -7.25
CA PHE A 580 -6.43 5.72 -7.47
C PHE A 580 -5.82 5.46 -8.85
N TYR A 581 -6.31 6.15 -9.89
CA TYR A 581 -5.75 6.05 -11.25
C TYR A 581 -5.20 7.39 -11.73
N LEU A 582 -3.97 7.39 -12.26
CA LEU A 582 -3.24 8.61 -12.65
C LEU A 582 -3.09 9.63 -11.49
N ALA A 583 -3.08 9.15 -10.24
CA ALA A 583 -2.81 9.98 -9.07
C ALA A 583 -1.32 10.36 -9.00
N ASP A 584 -1.03 11.52 -8.40
CA ASP A 584 0.32 12.06 -8.28
C ASP A 584 0.62 12.39 -6.81
N VAL A 585 1.48 11.60 -6.17
CA VAL A 585 1.72 11.64 -4.72
C VAL A 585 3.15 12.10 -4.48
N LYS A 586 3.39 13.35 -4.08
CA LYS A 586 4.75 13.91 -3.94
C LYS A 586 5.49 13.43 -2.69
N GLN A 587 4.76 13.01 -1.66
CA GLN A 587 5.31 12.57 -0.36
C GLN A 587 4.84 11.15 -0.02
N ASP A 588 5.00 10.75 1.25
CA ASP A 588 4.46 9.49 1.75
C ASP A 588 2.92 9.47 1.74
N ILE A 589 2.36 8.30 1.44
CA ILE A 589 0.95 7.96 1.63
C ILE A 589 0.82 6.74 2.54
N PHE A 590 -0.08 6.83 3.52
CA PHE A 590 -0.28 5.80 4.53
C PHE A 590 -1.72 5.27 4.54
N PHE A 591 -1.83 3.97 4.77
CA PHE A 591 -3.05 3.17 4.91
C PHE A 591 -2.89 2.22 6.12
N THR A 592 -2.05 2.55 7.09
CA THR A 592 -1.69 1.66 8.20
C THR A 592 -2.92 1.27 9.01
N GLY A 593 -3.19 -0.03 9.13
CA GLY A 593 -4.39 -0.55 9.80
C GLY A 593 -5.71 -0.37 9.04
N ALA A 594 -5.67 -0.03 7.75
CA ALA A 594 -6.88 0.13 6.92
C ALA A 594 -7.52 -1.21 6.53
N THR A 595 -8.83 -1.17 6.29
CA THR A 595 -9.68 -2.31 5.93
C THR A 595 -10.23 -2.11 4.52
N PHE A 596 -9.99 -3.07 3.63
CA PHE A 596 -10.50 -3.08 2.25
C PHE A 596 -11.44 -4.28 2.05
N GLU A 597 -12.75 -4.03 2.04
CA GLU A 597 -13.78 -5.06 1.81
C GLU A 597 -13.88 -5.47 0.33
N ASN A 598 -13.53 -4.55 -0.57
CA ASN A 598 -13.40 -4.81 -2.00
C ASN A 598 -12.01 -4.38 -2.52
N HIS A 599 -11.83 -4.29 -3.83
CA HIS A 599 -10.54 -4.05 -4.46
C HIS A 599 -9.92 -2.69 -4.10
N LEU A 600 -8.62 -2.72 -3.79
CA LEU A 600 -7.76 -1.55 -3.85
C LEU A 600 -7.08 -1.51 -5.23
N VAL A 601 -7.31 -0.44 -6.00
CA VAL A 601 -6.77 -0.26 -7.35
C VAL A 601 -5.84 0.95 -7.37
N LEU A 602 -4.54 0.69 -7.49
CA LEU A 602 -3.47 1.67 -7.66
C LEU A 602 -2.93 1.52 -9.09
N ARG A 603 -3.15 2.51 -9.97
CA ARG A 603 -2.76 2.42 -11.39
C ARG A 603 -2.16 3.70 -11.97
N ASN A 604 -1.04 3.56 -12.67
CA ASN A 604 -0.29 4.69 -13.26
C ASN A 604 0.04 5.77 -12.22
N ILE A 605 0.42 5.37 -11.00
CA ILE A 605 0.75 6.30 -9.90
C ILE A 605 2.26 6.47 -9.78
N ASN A 606 2.68 7.72 -9.65
CA ASN A 606 4.00 8.06 -9.16
C ASN A 606 3.90 8.44 -7.67
N PHE A 607 4.50 7.61 -6.80
CA PHE A 607 4.70 7.95 -5.39
C PHE A 607 6.14 8.47 -5.22
N GLY A 608 6.30 9.76 -4.93
CA GLY A 608 7.57 10.43 -4.63
C GLY A 608 8.12 10.12 -3.24
N GLY A 609 7.25 9.71 -2.30
CA GLY A 609 7.62 9.10 -1.03
C GLY A 609 7.33 7.59 -0.98
N GLY A 610 7.16 7.07 0.23
CA GLY A 610 6.82 5.68 0.50
C GLY A 610 5.32 5.39 0.53
N VAL A 611 4.98 4.11 0.40
CA VAL A 611 3.61 3.59 0.51
C VAL A 611 3.52 2.68 1.73
N GLY A 612 2.83 3.16 2.77
CA GLY A 612 2.62 2.43 4.03
C GLY A 612 1.29 1.68 4.04
N LEU A 613 1.30 0.39 3.70
CA LEU A 613 0.18 -0.55 3.72
C LEU A 613 0.32 -1.58 4.87
N SER A 614 0.98 -1.21 5.97
CA SER A 614 1.29 -2.09 7.10
C SER A 614 0.04 -2.42 7.93
N LYS A 615 -0.09 -3.67 8.38
CA LYS A 615 -1.19 -4.16 9.23
C LYS A 615 -2.59 -3.98 8.63
N ILE A 616 -2.70 -4.00 7.30
CA ILE A 616 -4.01 -3.89 6.62
C ILE A 616 -4.78 -5.21 6.67
N TYR A 617 -6.11 -5.10 6.54
CA TYR A 617 -6.97 -6.20 6.16
C TYR A 617 -7.47 -5.99 4.72
N ALA A 618 -7.32 -6.98 3.84
CA ALA A 618 -7.78 -6.89 2.45
C ALA A 618 -8.53 -8.15 2.02
N ARG A 619 -9.86 -8.05 1.99
CA ARG A 619 -10.81 -9.12 1.64
C ARG A 619 -10.80 -9.48 0.15
N LYS A 620 -10.35 -8.56 -0.70
CA LYS A 620 -10.21 -8.70 -2.16
C LYS A 620 -8.85 -8.20 -2.62
N ASN A 621 -8.58 -8.36 -3.92
CA ASN A 621 -7.24 -8.17 -4.48
C ASN A 621 -6.75 -6.71 -4.35
N ILE A 622 -5.47 -6.57 -3.99
CA ILE A 622 -4.70 -5.33 -4.08
C ILE A 622 -4.03 -5.31 -5.46
N LYS A 623 -4.30 -4.29 -6.27
CA LYS A 623 -3.81 -4.19 -7.66
C LYS A 623 -2.90 -2.96 -7.76
N ILE A 624 -1.60 -3.14 -7.92
CA ILE A 624 -0.58 -2.07 -8.02
C ILE A 624 0.08 -2.12 -9.40
N SER A 625 -0.61 -1.60 -10.41
CA SER A 625 -0.21 -1.75 -11.82
C SER A 625 0.45 -0.50 -12.37
N GLN A 626 1.50 -0.66 -13.20
CA GLN A 626 2.12 0.43 -13.96
C GLN A 626 2.58 1.62 -13.09
N SER A 627 2.99 1.37 -11.84
CA SER A 627 3.22 2.40 -10.81
C SER A 627 4.62 2.31 -10.21
N ASN A 628 5.14 3.43 -9.70
CA ASN A 628 6.49 3.55 -9.14
C ASN A 628 6.48 4.15 -7.74
N VAL A 629 7.11 3.46 -6.78
CA VAL A 629 7.36 3.94 -5.42
C VAL A 629 8.81 4.43 -5.33
N ALA A 630 9.04 5.74 -5.15
CA ALA A 630 10.37 6.34 -5.15
C ALA A 630 11.11 6.23 -3.79
N ASP A 631 10.47 5.64 -2.79
CA ASP A 631 11.11 5.25 -1.53
C ASP A 631 10.68 3.81 -1.15
N ARG A 632 10.03 3.62 0.01
CA ARG A 632 9.77 2.31 0.62
C ARG A 632 8.35 1.80 0.42
N LEU A 633 8.18 0.48 0.33
CA LEU A 633 6.88 -0.19 0.21
C LEU A 633 6.68 -1.16 1.38
N ILE A 634 5.74 -0.86 2.28
CA ILE A 634 5.58 -1.60 3.54
C ILE A 634 4.19 -2.22 3.63
N LEU A 635 4.07 -3.53 3.42
CA LEU A 635 2.85 -4.32 3.63
C LEU A 635 2.92 -5.16 4.93
N SER A 636 3.93 -4.98 5.76
CA SER A 636 4.24 -5.86 6.90
C SER A 636 3.11 -5.99 7.93
N GLY A 637 2.96 -7.19 8.52
CA GLY A 637 1.94 -7.49 9.54
C GLY A 637 0.51 -7.61 9.02
N SER A 638 0.29 -7.78 7.71
CA SER A 638 -1.04 -7.65 7.07
C SER A 638 -1.73 -8.99 6.79
N ASN A 639 -3.06 -8.98 6.77
CA ASN A 639 -3.88 -10.15 6.41
C ASN A 639 -4.66 -9.89 5.11
N ILE A 640 -4.33 -10.64 4.06
CA ILE A 640 -4.79 -10.40 2.69
C ILE A 640 -5.47 -11.69 2.19
N GLU A 641 -6.79 -11.70 2.17
CA GLU A 641 -7.58 -12.81 1.62
C GLU A 641 -7.50 -12.87 0.09
N GLY A 642 -7.43 -11.69 -0.55
CA GLY A 642 -7.32 -11.54 -2.00
C GLY A 642 -5.90 -11.78 -2.55
N ALA A 643 -5.74 -11.58 -3.87
CA ALA A 643 -4.44 -11.63 -4.53
C ALA A 643 -3.70 -10.28 -4.45
N ILE A 644 -2.36 -10.32 -4.45
CA ILE A 644 -1.51 -9.13 -4.67
C ILE A 644 -1.09 -9.15 -6.13
N ILE A 645 -1.48 -8.13 -6.91
CA ILE A 645 -1.23 -8.06 -8.36
C ILE A 645 -0.41 -6.80 -8.64
N ALA A 646 0.91 -6.94 -8.69
CA ALA A 646 1.88 -5.86 -8.79
C ALA A 646 3.02 -6.12 -9.82
N PRO A 647 2.71 -6.51 -11.07
CA PRO A 647 3.72 -6.76 -12.09
C PRO A 647 4.44 -5.47 -12.50
N ALA A 648 5.75 -5.60 -12.72
CA ALA A 648 6.70 -4.53 -13.05
C ALA A 648 6.70 -3.35 -12.07
N LEU A 649 6.30 -3.56 -10.81
CA LEU A 649 6.36 -2.55 -9.75
C LEU A 649 7.81 -2.14 -9.45
N THR A 650 8.04 -0.85 -9.32
CA THR A 650 9.35 -0.28 -8.95
C THR A 650 9.31 0.24 -7.50
N VAL A 651 10.35 -0.07 -6.71
CA VAL A 651 10.54 0.37 -5.33
C VAL A 651 11.94 0.97 -5.15
N GLY A 652 11.99 2.23 -4.72
CA GLY A 652 13.20 3.05 -4.71
C GLY A 652 14.24 2.60 -3.69
N THR A 653 13.84 2.38 -2.45
CA THR A 653 14.76 2.01 -1.35
C THR A 653 14.59 0.54 -0.96
N TRP A 654 13.51 0.16 -0.28
CA TRP A 654 13.30 -1.22 0.21
C TRP A 654 11.81 -1.60 0.24
N GLY A 655 11.53 -2.92 0.27
CA GLY A 655 10.16 -3.44 0.35
C GLY A 655 10.00 -4.49 1.46
N SER A 656 8.79 -4.58 2.04
CA SER A 656 8.47 -5.62 3.03
C SER A 656 7.04 -6.12 2.93
N LEU A 657 6.89 -7.44 3.02
CA LEU A 657 5.69 -8.23 3.24
C LEU A 657 5.98 -9.26 4.37
N ALA A 658 6.75 -8.86 5.38
CA ALA A 658 7.04 -9.65 6.58
C ALA A 658 5.83 -9.75 7.53
N ASP A 659 5.83 -10.72 8.44
CA ASP A 659 4.77 -10.96 9.44
C ASP A 659 3.34 -11.08 8.86
N SER A 660 3.22 -11.41 7.58
CA SER A 660 1.99 -11.23 6.80
C SER A 660 1.37 -12.57 6.38
N ARG A 661 0.05 -12.59 6.24
CA ARG A 661 -0.70 -13.74 5.75
C ARG A 661 -1.37 -13.39 4.43
N VAL A 662 -1.10 -14.18 3.39
CA VAL A 662 -1.73 -14.00 2.07
C VAL A 662 -2.39 -15.31 1.62
N HIS A 663 -3.68 -15.24 1.28
CA HIS A 663 -4.47 -16.38 0.81
C HIS A 663 -4.69 -16.40 -0.71
N GLY A 664 -4.65 -15.25 -1.38
CA GLY A 664 -4.58 -15.17 -2.84
C GLY A 664 -3.16 -15.41 -3.37
N TYR A 665 -3.04 -15.42 -4.70
CA TYR A 665 -1.73 -15.48 -5.35
C TYR A 665 -1.00 -14.14 -5.24
N ILE A 666 0.31 -14.15 -5.45
CA ILE A 666 1.16 -12.96 -5.49
C ILE A 666 1.80 -12.87 -6.87
N ASP A 667 1.59 -11.77 -7.57
CA ASP A 667 2.27 -11.42 -8.82
C ASP A 667 3.17 -10.20 -8.62
N PHE A 668 4.46 -10.46 -8.52
CA PHE A 668 5.57 -9.51 -8.52
C PHE A 668 6.50 -9.76 -9.72
N GLY A 669 5.98 -10.29 -10.83
CA GLY A 669 6.78 -10.52 -12.05
C GLY A 669 7.42 -9.21 -12.54
N GLY A 670 8.76 -9.18 -12.64
CA GLY A 670 9.51 -7.99 -13.02
C GLY A 670 9.63 -6.90 -11.94
N LEU A 671 9.32 -7.20 -10.67
CA LEU A 671 9.51 -6.30 -9.52
C LEU A 671 10.96 -5.78 -9.46
N LYS A 672 11.15 -4.49 -9.16
CA LYS A 672 12.48 -3.87 -9.00
C LYS A 672 12.61 -3.19 -7.65
N VAL A 673 13.65 -3.52 -6.87
CA VAL A 673 13.87 -2.99 -5.51
C VAL A 673 15.26 -2.38 -5.39
N GLY A 674 15.37 -1.21 -4.76
CA GLY A 674 16.64 -0.48 -4.63
C GLY A 674 17.03 0.31 -5.88
N THR A 675 16.06 0.82 -6.63
CA THR A 675 16.30 1.59 -7.87
C THR A 675 16.81 3.01 -7.64
N LYS A 676 16.68 3.55 -6.42
CA LYS A 676 17.20 4.88 -6.01
C LYS A 676 18.60 4.82 -5.41
N LEU A 677 19.09 3.63 -5.06
CA LEU A 677 20.42 3.44 -4.48
C LEU A 677 21.52 3.76 -5.50
N SER A 678 22.57 4.47 -5.06
CA SER A 678 23.74 4.73 -5.89
C SER A 678 24.57 3.45 -6.13
N ALA A 679 25.54 3.51 -7.05
CA ALA A 679 26.48 2.42 -7.24
C ALA A 679 27.30 2.15 -5.96
N GLU A 680 27.68 3.20 -5.22
CA GLU A 680 28.43 3.11 -3.97
C GLU A 680 27.60 2.46 -2.85
N ASP A 681 26.30 2.74 -2.77
CA ASP A 681 25.39 2.08 -1.82
C ASP A 681 25.26 0.58 -2.13
N LYS A 682 25.15 0.23 -3.42
CA LYS A 682 25.09 -1.18 -3.87
C LYS A 682 26.41 -1.92 -3.65
N GLU A 683 27.55 -1.24 -3.78
CA GLU A 683 28.85 -1.81 -3.43
C GLU A 683 28.97 -2.06 -1.92
N LYS A 684 28.56 -1.09 -1.07
CA LYS A 684 28.49 -1.26 0.39
C LYS A 684 27.58 -2.43 0.78
N LEU A 685 26.42 -2.57 0.14
CA LEU A 685 25.50 -3.67 0.40
C LEU A 685 26.17 -5.04 0.28
N SER A 686 27.07 -5.23 -0.69
CA SER A 686 27.77 -6.50 -0.88
C SER A 686 28.69 -6.91 0.28
N THR A 687 29.04 -5.99 1.19
CA THR A 687 29.99 -6.22 2.30
C THR A 687 29.36 -6.81 3.57
N PHE A 688 28.02 -6.78 3.71
CA PHE A 688 27.30 -7.27 4.91
C PHE A 688 27.18 -8.79 4.93
N HIS A 689 28.30 -9.46 5.16
CA HIS A 689 28.49 -10.89 4.91
C HIS A 689 27.85 -11.86 5.91
N THR A 690 27.31 -11.42 7.06
CA THR A 690 26.60 -12.31 8.01
C THR A 690 25.33 -11.65 8.57
N GLN A 691 24.41 -12.46 9.13
CA GLN A 691 23.34 -11.96 10.01
C GLN A 691 23.86 -11.60 11.42
N GLU A 692 25.02 -12.13 11.84
CA GLU A 692 25.59 -11.86 13.17
C GLU A 692 26.18 -10.45 13.31
N GLU A 693 26.52 -9.81 12.19
CA GLU A 693 26.99 -8.41 12.12
C GLU A 693 25.85 -7.39 11.93
N ARG A 694 24.60 -7.83 11.78
CA ARG A 694 23.44 -6.95 11.51
C ARG A 694 22.64 -6.71 12.79
N GLY A 695 22.29 -5.45 13.06
CA GLY A 695 21.32 -5.13 14.12
C GLY A 695 19.98 -5.79 13.82
N LYS A 696 19.32 -6.30 14.86
CA LYS A 696 18.11 -7.12 14.72
C LYS A 696 16.92 -6.37 14.09
N ASP A 697 16.94 -5.05 14.21
CA ASP A 697 15.91 -4.11 13.74
C ASP A 697 16.39 -3.23 12.57
N ASP A 698 17.62 -3.42 12.08
CA ASP A 698 18.20 -2.59 11.00
C ASP A 698 17.64 -2.97 9.63
N VAL A 699 16.89 -2.04 9.02
CA VAL A 699 16.34 -2.20 7.68
C VAL A 699 17.41 -1.91 6.63
N VAL A 700 17.88 -2.96 5.96
CA VAL A 700 18.90 -2.93 4.92
C VAL A 700 18.31 -2.36 3.62
N PRO A 701 18.84 -1.27 3.05
CA PRO A 701 18.37 -0.73 1.78
C PRO A 701 18.50 -1.74 0.63
N GLY A 702 17.64 -1.66 -0.38
CA GLY A 702 17.67 -2.55 -1.55
C GLY A 702 17.06 -3.94 -1.31
N THR A 703 16.87 -4.32 -0.04
CA THR A 703 16.33 -5.62 0.36
C THR A 703 14.81 -5.70 0.16
N PHE A 704 14.33 -6.90 -0.16
CA PHE A 704 12.91 -7.26 -0.11
C PHE A 704 12.67 -8.30 0.99
N TYR A 705 11.91 -7.93 2.01
CA TYR A 705 11.60 -8.78 3.16
C TYR A 705 10.26 -9.49 2.98
N MET A 706 10.20 -10.79 3.22
CA MET A 706 8.96 -11.57 3.31
C MET A 706 8.96 -12.47 4.56
N THR A 707 9.77 -12.13 5.56
CA THR A 707 10.12 -12.97 6.71
C THR A 707 8.92 -13.30 7.60
N ASP A 708 8.91 -14.52 8.15
CA ASP A 708 7.90 -15.04 9.10
C ASP A 708 6.45 -15.00 8.57
N SER A 709 6.28 -14.87 7.24
CA SER A 709 5.00 -14.77 6.55
C SER A 709 4.43 -16.12 6.08
N THR A 710 3.12 -16.20 5.92
CA THR A 710 2.38 -17.39 5.46
C THR A 710 1.70 -17.16 4.11
N PHE A 711 1.96 -18.04 3.14
CA PHE A 711 1.47 -17.92 1.75
C PHE A 711 0.73 -19.17 1.29
N HIS A 712 -0.52 -19.04 0.82
CA HIS A 712 -1.38 -20.19 0.49
C HIS A 712 -1.52 -20.50 -1.01
N LYS A 713 -1.12 -19.59 -1.90
CA LYS A 713 -1.19 -19.73 -3.36
C LYS A 713 0.09 -19.21 -4.01
N GLU A 714 0.24 -19.50 -5.30
CA GLU A 714 1.41 -19.25 -6.13
C GLU A 714 2.02 -17.85 -5.95
N ILE A 715 3.35 -17.79 -5.95
CA ILE A 715 4.14 -16.56 -5.87
C ILE A 715 4.99 -16.44 -7.14
N ASN A 716 4.60 -15.52 -8.01
CA ASN A 716 5.37 -15.14 -9.19
C ASN A 716 6.30 -13.97 -8.86
N MET A 717 7.60 -14.17 -9.06
CA MET A 717 8.65 -13.15 -9.01
C MET A 717 9.57 -13.25 -10.23
N PHE A 718 9.10 -13.84 -11.34
CA PHE A 718 9.86 -14.02 -12.58
C PHE A 718 10.55 -12.73 -13.02
N SER A 719 11.86 -12.78 -13.29
CA SER A 719 12.67 -11.64 -13.74
C SER A 719 12.66 -10.42 -12.78
N ALA A 720 12.43 -10.63 -11.49
CA ALA A 720 12.60 -9.59 -10.48
C ALA A 720 14.09 -9.20 -10.31
N ASN A 721 14.34 -7.94 -9.98
CA ASN A 721 15.67 -7.36 -9.75
C ASN A 721 15.73 -6.70 -8.36
N ILE A 722 16.54 -7.22 -7.45
CA ILE A 722 16.58 -6.81 -6.04
C ILE A 722 18.02 -6.40 -5.71
N ALA A 723 18.23 -5.11 -5.43
CA ALA A 723 19.60 -4.57 -5.29
C ALA A 723 20.31 -5.01 -3.99
N GLY A 724 19.56 -5.37 -2.95
CA GLY A 724 20.06 -5.92 -1.69
C GLY A 724 19.79 -7.42 -1.58
N ASP A 725 19.26 -7.86 -0.43
CA ASP A 725 18.92 -9.26 -0.18
C ASP A 725 17.47 -9.60 -0.57
N LEU A 726 17.16 -10.88 -0.77
CA LEU A 726 15.79 -11.42 -0.77
C LEU A 726 15.59 -12.29 0.48
N CYS A 727 14.89 -11.76 1.48
CA CYS A 727 14.76 -12.37 2.80
C CYS A 727 13.46 -13.18 2.94
N LEU A 728 13.58 -14.50 2.78
CA LEU A 728 12.53 -15.52 2.91
C LEU A 728 12.78 -16.42 4.14
N ASP A 729 13.24 -15.84 5.26
CA ASP A 729 13.48 -16.51 6.55
C ASP A 729 12.17 -16.75 7.31
N GLY A 730 12.01 -17.90 7.98
CA GLY A 730 10.84 -18.23 8.82
C GLY A 730 9.51 -18.45 8.07
N ILE A 731 9.48 -18.42 6.75
CA ILE A 731 8.22 -18.40 5.98
C ILE A 731 7.56 -19.78 5.90
N ASN A 732 6.24 -19.78 5.76
CA ASN A 732 5.43 -20.98 5.59
C ASN A 732 4.63 -20.88 4.28
N SER A 733 5.10 -21.55 3.22
CA SER A 733 4.45 -21.52 1.91
C SER A 733 3.83 -22.86 1.55
N TYR A 734 2.54 -22.84 1.20
CA TYR A 734 1.77 -24.01 0.78
C TYR A 734 1.72 -24.23 -0.73
N ALA A 735 2.37 -23.37 -1.53
CA ALA A 735 2.22 -23.28 -2.97
C ALA A 735 3.56 -23.08 -3.71
N GLU A 736 3.52 -23.03 -5.04
CA GLU A 736 4.70 -22.93 -5.89
C GLU A 736 5.31 -21.52 -5.94
N TRP A 737 6.63 -21.45 -6.12
CA TRP A 737 7.41 -20.22 -6.29
C TRP A 737 8.08 -20.19 -7.66
N GLU A 738 7.79 -19.14 -8.42
CA GLU A 738 8.39 -18.85 -9.72
C GLU A 738 9.39 -17.68 -9.57
N LEU A 739 10.63 -18.04 -9.25
CA LEU A 739 11.81 -17.17 -9.03
C LEU A 739 12.82 -17.28 -10.19
N ASN A 740 12.38 -17.68 -11.39
CA ASN A 740 13.24 -17.86 -12.56
C ASN A 740 13.72 -16.52 -13.13
N SER A 741 14.95 -16.50 -13.64
CA SER A 741 15.64 -15.32 -14.19
C SER A 741 15.75 -14.12 -13.24
N VAL A 742 15.64 -14.35 -11.93
CA VAL A 742 15.76 -13.32 -10.89
C VAL A 742 17.22 -12.88 -10.74
N ASP A 743 17.43 -11.60 -10.44
CA ASP A 743 18.74 -10.98 -10.20
C ASP A 743 18.76 -10.34 -8.82
N VAL A 744 19.57 -10.87 -7.90
CA VAL A 744 19.71 -10.39 -6.51
C VAL A 744 21.14 -9.93 -6.27
N GLY A 745 21.33 -8.70 -5.81
CA GLY A 745 22.65 -8.10 -5.59
C GLY A 745 23.46 -8.80 -4.48
N ASN A 746 22.80 -9.17 -3.39
CA ASN A 746 23.40 -9.83 -2.24
C ASN A 746 22.91 -11.28 -2.07
N ASP A 747 22.35 -11.64 -0.91
CA ASP A 747 22.00 -12.99 -0.50
C ASP A 747 20.50 -13.29 -0.74
N VAL A 748 20.18 -14.56 -0.99
CA VAL A 748 18.80 -15.09 -0.93
C VAL A 748 18.70 -16.04 0.25
N VAL A 749 17.88 -15.68 1.24
CA VAL A 749 17.84 -16.31 2.56
C VAL A 749 16.56 -17.12 2.72
N PHE A 750 16.68 -18.43 2.86
CA PHE A 750 15.60 -19.42 3.03
C PHE A 750 15.56 -20.04 4.44
N SER A 751 16.34 -19.53 5.40
CA SER A 751 16.51 -20.10 6.74
C SER A 751 15.18 -20.41 7.45
N LYS A 752 15.13 -21.51 8.22
CA LYS A 752 13.99 -21.95 9.05
C LYS A 752 12.65 -22.18 8.31
N SER A 753 12.57 -21.88 7.01
CA SER A 753 11.33 -21.83 6.24
C SER A 753 10.82 -23.19 5.81
N TYR A 754 9.51 -23.29 5.65
CA TYR A 754 8.79 -24.48 5.20
C TYR A 754 8.13 -24.21 3.85
N PHE A 755 8.54 -24.98 2.84
CA PHE A 755 7.97 -24.94 1.49
C PHE A 755 7.30 -26.27 1.18
N ARG A 756 5.97 -26.22 0.99
CA ARG A 756 5.18 -27.37 0.55
C ARG A 756 5.13 -27.50 -0.97
N GLY A 757 5.16 -26.40 -1.72
CA GLY A 757 5.18 -26.42 -3.18
C GLY A 757 6.60 -26.40 -3.74
N MET A 758 6.72 -26.64 -5.05
CA MET A 758 7.98 -26.54 -5.79
C MET A 758 8.52 -25.11 -5.78
N ILE A 759 9.85 -24.98 -5.81
CA ILE A 759 10.53 -23.70 -6.05
C ILE A 759 11.31 -23.80 -7.34
N ARG A 760 11.16 -22.83 -8.24
CA ARG A 760 11.95 -22.72 -9.48
C ARG A 760 12.70 -21.41 -9.46
N CYS A 761 14.03 -21.47 -9.38
CA CYS A 761 14.93 -20.33 -9.41
C CYS A 761 16.04 -20.57 -10.45
N GLU A 762 15.59 -20.89 -11.67
CA GLU A 762 16.41 -21.25 -12.81
C GLU A 762 16.95 -20.03 -13.56
N ASN A 763 18.19 -20.14 -14.06
CA ASN A 763 18.93 -19.11 -14.82
C ASN A 763 19.19 -17.79 -14.05
N SER A 764 18.79 -17.73 -12.78
CA SER A 764 18.91 -16.60 -11.87
C SER A 764 20.37 -16.29 -11.49
N THR A 765 20.61 -15.09 -10.98
CA THR A 765 21.91 -14.59 -10.53
C THR A 765 21.78 -14.02 -9.11
N ILE A 766 22.70 -14.39 -8.23
CA ILE A 766 22.77 -13.98 -6.83
C ILE A 766 24.20 -13.50 -6.58
N GLY A 767 24.45 -12.21 -6.38
CA GLY A 767 25.81 -11.67 -6.24
C GLY A 767 26.52 -12.13 -4.97
N GLY A 768 25.75 -12.44 -3.92
CA GLY A 768 26.19 -13.07 -2.69
C GLY A 768 25.86 -14.57 -2.64
N LYS A 769 25.15 -14.98 -1.58
CA LYS A 769 24.95 -16.38 -1.19
C LYS A 769 23.52 -16.84 -1.41
N LEU A 770 23.35 -18.05 -1.93
CA LEU A 770 22.15 -18.84 -1.69
C LEU A 770 22.28 -19.44 -0.28
N TYR A 771 21.47 -18.98 0.70
CA TYR A 771 21.59 -19.41 2.09
C TYR A 771 20.30 -20.09 2.60
N SER A 772 20.42 -21.30 3.10
CA SER A 772 19.34 -22.15 3.58
C SER A 772 19.82 -22.96 4.78
N HIS A 773 19.38 -22.57 5.98
CA HIS A 773 19.70 -23.26 7.22
C HIS A 773 18.42 -23.72 7.94
N LYS A 774 18.29 -25.04 8.17
CA LYS A 774 17.09 -25.65 8.80
C LYS A 774 15.77 -25.41 8.04
N ALA A 775 15.86 -25.14 6.74
CA ALA A 775 14.70 -25.08 5.86
C ALA A 775 14.18 -26.48 5.55
N ARG A 776 12.93 -26.59 5.06
CA ARG A 776 12.31 -27.83 4.61
C ARG A 776 11.60 -27.63 3.28
N PHE A 777 11.91 -28.46 2.29
CA PHE A 777 11.33 -28.42 0.94
C PHE A 777 10.68 -29.77 0.65
N LYS A 778 9.35 -29.81 0.61
CA LYS A 778 8.59 -31.07 0.42
C LYS A 778 8.56 -31.56 -1.02
N GLU A 779 8.56 -30.64 -1.98
CA GLU A 779 8.60 -30.91 -3.41
C GLU A 779 9.95 -30.45 -4.00
N GLU A 780 10.21 -30.71 -5.29
CA GLU A 780 11.51 -30.39 -5.91
C GLU A 780 11.85 -28.88 -5.83
N ALA A 781 13.07 -28.58 -5.37
CA ALA A 781 13.69 -27.26 -5.48
C ALA A 781 14.65 -27.21 -6.69
N SER A 782 14.35 -26.37 -7.69
CA SER A 782 15.19 -26.17 -8.86
C SER A 782 15.98 -24.87 -8.82
N TRP A 783 17.28 -24.99 -9.04
CA TRP A 783 18.28 -23.93 -9.21
C TRP A 783 19.11 -24.16 -10.49
N ASN A 784 18.49 -24.73 -11.52
CA ASN A 784 19.17 -25.04 -12.79
C ASN A 784 19.70 -23.76 -13.46
N GLY A 785 21.00 -23.69 -13.77
CA GLY A 785 21.65 -22.52 -14.36
C GLY A 785 21.93 -21.37 -13.39
N LEU A 786 21.67 -21.54 -12.08
CA LEU A 786 21.93 -20.53 -11.05
C LEU A 786 23.40 -20.09 -11.04
N LYS A 787 23.64 -18.78 -10.91
CA LYS A 787 24.95 -18.19 -10.64
C LYS A 787 24.97 -17.61 -9.23
N CYS A 788 25.90 -18.02 -8.37
CA CYS A 788 26.08 -17.41 -7.06
C CYS A 788 27.53 -17.43 -6.58
N GLN A 789 27.87 -16.59 -5.60
CA GLN A 789 29.20 -16.59 -5.00
C GLN A 789 29.42 -17.84 -4.13
N SER A 790 28.42 -18.23 -3.33
CA SER A 790 28.40 -19.46 -2.54
C SER A 790 26.97 -20.01 -2.43
N ALA A 791 26.84 -21.31 -2.18
CA ALA A 791 25.58 -21.94 -1.81
C ALA A 791 25.74 -22.72 -0.49
N ASP A 792 24.85 -22.46 0.46
CA ASP A 792 24.86 -23.02 1.81
C ASP A 792 23.49 -23.59 2.12
N LEU A 793 23.39 -24.93 2.15
CA LEU A 793 22.16 -25.71 2.30
C LEU A 793 22.19 -26.57 3.59
N ARG A 794 23.03 -26.19 4.57
CA ARG A 794 23.37 -27.00 5.74
C ARG A 794 22.22 -27.16 6.73
N PHE A 795 22.00 -28.39 7.19
CA PHE A 795 20.92 -28.77 8.12
C PHE A 795 19.50 -28.58 7.56
N SER A 796 19.33 -28.32 6.27
CA SER A 796 18.02 -28.27 5.60
C SER A 796 17.60 -29.67 5.09
N SER A 797 16.30 -29.85 4.88
CA SER A 797 15.68 -31.10 4.43
C SER A 797 15.02 -30.93 3.06
N PHE A 798 15.25 -31.87 2.16
CA PHE A 798 14.79 -31.88 0.77
C PHE A 798 14.11 -33.22 0.46
N ASP A 799 12.90 -33.40 1.00
CA ASP A 799 12.09 -34.59 0.82
C ASP A 799 11.85 -34.89 -0.68
N GLY A 800 11.55 -33.85 -1.47
CA GLY A 800 11.40 -33.92 -2.93
C GLY A 800 12.72 -33.88 -3.72
N GLY A 801 13.86 -33.70 -3.06
CA GLY A 801 15.16 -33.47 -3.70
C GLY A 801 15.35 -32.05 -4.27
N PHE A 802 16.49 -31.83 -4.94
CA PHE A 802 16.81 -30.57 -5.59
C PHE A 802 17.75 -30.72 -6.80
N THR A 803 17.68 -29.75 -7.72
CA THR A 803 18.47 -29.76 -8.97
C THR A 803 19.23 -28.43 -9.14
N MET A 804 20.51 -28.49 -9.52
CA MET A 804 21.39 -27.33 -9.74
C MET A 804 22.20 -27.49 -11.05
N ARG A 805 21.58 -28.09 -12.08
CA ARG A 805 22.27 -28.43 -13.33
C ARG A 805 22.86 -27.19 -13.99
N TYR A 806 24.05 -27.29 -14.57
CA TYR A 806 24.75 -26.17 -15.21
C TYR A 806 25.03 -24.94 -14.30
N GLY A 807 24.79 -25.02 -12.98
CA GLY A 807 25.05 -23.93 -12.05
C GLY A 807 26.51 -23.50 -12.00
N ARG A 808 26.77 -22.26 -11.57
CA ARG A 808 28.09 -21.71 -11.30
C ARG A 808 28.13 -21.11 -9.91
N ILE A 809 28.81 -21.79 -9.00
CA ILE A 809 29.03 -21.39 -7.61
C ILE A 809 30.51 -20.99 -7.51
N GLU A 810 30.85 -19.74 -7.23
CA GLU A 810 32.23 -19.27 -7.42
C GLU A 810 33.20 -19.78 -6.35
N LYS A 811 32.78 -19.81 -5.09
CA LYS A 811 33.59 -20.19 -3.93
C LYS A 811 33.25 -21.61 -3.47
N GLU A 812 32.09 -21.80 -2.83
CA GLU A 812 31.80 -23.03 -2.07
C GLU A 812 30.33 -23.47 -2.13
N LEU A 813 30.13 -24.80 -2.21
CA LEU A 813 28.84 -25.47 -2.02
C LEU A 813 28.87 -26.32 -0.74
N LYS A 814 28.04 -25.95 0.24
CA LYS A 814 27.95 -26.58 1.57
C LYS A 814 26.62 -27.31 1.74
N MET A 815 26.69 -28.63 1.88
CA MET A 815 25.54 -29.54 2.01
C MET A 815 25.77 -30.57 3.15
N TYR A 816 26.57 -30.20 4.16
CA TYR A 816 26.83 -31.09 5.30
C TYR A 816 25.65 -31.11 6.27
N ASN A 817 25.36 -32.28 6.84
CA ASN A 817 24.14 -32.58 7.59
C ASN A 817 22.83 -32.22 6.86
N THR A 818 22.84 -32.14 5.52
CA THR A 818 21.63 -31.95 4.70
C THR A 818 20.94 -33.29 4.51
N ASP A 819 19.61 -33.31 4.63
CA ASP A 819 18.80 -34.52 4.53
C ASP A 819 18.03 -34.53 3.20
N VAL A 820 18.06 -35.64 2.46
CA VAL A 820 17.50 -35.72 1.10
C VAL A 820 16.93 -37.11 0.82
N ASP A 821 15.64 -37.33 1.11
CA ASP A 821 14.91 -38.54 0.70
C ASP A 821 14.85 -38.67 -0.84
N GLY A 822 14.86 -37.54 -1.54
CA GLY A 822 14.80 -37.46 -2.99
C GLY A 822 16.17 -37.53 -3.70
N LYS A 823 16.27 -36.76 -4.79
CA LYS A 823 17.41 -36.74 -5.70
C LYS A 823 18.17 -35.42 -5.61
N VAL A 824 19.51 -35.49 -5.60
CA VAL A 824 20.40 -34.32 -5.76
C VAL A 824 21.01 -34.36 -7.16
N ASP A 825 20.75 -33.36 -8.00
CA ASP A 825 21.29 -33.29 -9.37
C ASP A 825 22.21 -32.09 -9.60
N LEU A 826 23.53 -32.33 -9.52
CA LEU A 826 24.58 -31.35 -9.79
C LEU A 826 25.22 -31.55 -11.18
N PHE A 827 24.51 -32.18 -12.14
CA PHE A 827 25.09 -32.47 -13.46
C PHE A 827 25.52 -31.19 -14.18
N ARG A 828 26.78 -31.16 -14.63
CA ARG A 828 27.49 -30.01 -15.22
C ARG A 828 27.54 -28.75 -14.35
N CYS A 829 27.20 -28.83 -13.06
CA CYS A 829 27.43 -27.74 -12.10
C CYS A 829 28.93 -27.53 -11.90
N LYS A 830 29.34 -26.26 -11.73
CA LYS A 830 30.71 -25.86 -11.39
C LYS A 830 30.70 -25.18 -10.02
N PHE A 831 31.63 -25.60 -9.16
CA PHE A 831 31.86 -25.05 -7.82
C PHE A 831 33.37 -24.96 -7.58
N GLY A 832 33.84 -24.03 -6.75
CA GLY A 832 35.25 -23.93 -6.36
C GLY A 832 35.68 -25.06 -5.43
N ASP A 833 34.98 -25.17 -4.30
CA ASP A 833 35.05 -26.30 -3.37
C ASP A 833 33.63 -26.79 -3.00
N ILE A 834 33.54 -28.04 -2.55
CA ILE A 834 32.28 -28.70 -2.15
C ILE A 834 32.46 -29.44 -0.82
N SER A 835 31.41 -29.51 0.00
CA SER A 835 31.36 -30.29 1.24
C SER A 835 29.96 -30.87 1.49
N PHE A 836 29.90 -32.14 1.89
CA PHE A 836 28.65 -32.93 2.06
C PHE A 836 28.83 -34.08 3.08
N ASN A 837 29.69 -33.87 4.07
CA ASN A 837 29.84 -34.76 5.22
C ASN A 837 28.49 -34.99 5.93
N HIS A 838 28.18 -36.26 6.21
CA HIS A 838 26.89 -36.71 6.77
C HIS A 838 25.65 -36.23 6.00
N MET A 839 25.77 -35.91 4.70
CA MET A 839 24.60 -35.77 3.83
C MET A 839 23.92 -37.14 3.66
N LEU A 840 22.62 -37.20 3.89
CA LEU A 840 21.79 -38.35 3.54
C LEU A 840 21.21 -38.11 2.15
N VAL A 841 21.28 -39.11 1.28
CA VAL A 841 20.84 -39.00 -0.13
C VAL A 841 20.65 -40.37 -0.76
N ASP A 842 19.49 -40.59 -1.38
CA ASP A 842 19.21 -41.83 -2.15
C ASP A 842 19.89 -41.81 -3.53
N HIS A 843 19.77 -40.68 -4.25
CA HIS A 843 20.30 -40.50 -5.60
C HIS A 843 21.07 -39.20 -5.77
N PHE A 844 22.42 -39.28 -5.72
CA PHE A 844 23.32 -38.16 -5.96
C PHE A 844 23.92 -38.23 -7.37
N LEU A 845 23.59 -37.27 -8.25
CA LEU A 845 24.22 -37.11 -9.56
C LEU A 845 25.23 -35.97 -9.52
N ILE A 846 26.50 -36.28 -9.75
CA ILE A 846 27.61 -35.30 -9.76
C ILE A 846 28.68 -35.73 -10.77
N ASP A 847 29.21 -34.78 -11.53
CA ASP A 847 30.27 -35.07 -12.50
C ASP A 847 31.64 -35.11 -11.82
N ARG A 848 32.38 -36.21 -12.02
CA ARG A 848 33.75 -36.37 -11.53
C ARG A 848 34.63 -35.18 -11.86
N HIS A 849 34.50 -34.63 -13.07
CA HIS A 849 35.29 -33.50 -13.56
C HIS A 849 35.11 -32.21 -12.74
N SER A 850 33.95 -32.01 -12.10
CA SER A 850 33.70 -30.81 -11.27
C SER A 850 34.35 -30.89 -9.88
N ILE A 851 34.70 -32.08 -9.39
CA ILE A 851 35.14 -32.30 -8.00
C ILE A 851 36.63 -31.92 -7.77
N GLY A 852 37.39 -31.64 -8.84
CA GLY A 852 38.85 -31.42 -8.73
C GLY A 852 39.60 -32.69 -8.33
N ASP A 853 40.89 -32.60 -7.97
CA ASP A 853 41.67 -33.80 -7.69
C ASP A 853 41.49 -34.39 -6.28
N GLU A 854 41.36 -33.54 -5.27
CA GLU A 854 41.15 -33.91 -3.86
C GLU A 854 40.01 -33.05 -3.28
N LEU A 855 39.15 -33.64 -2.43
CA LEU A 855 38.06 -32.91 -1.76
C LEU A 855 38.60 -31.90 -0.74
N SER A 856 37.82 -30.85 -0.47
CA SER A 856 38.07 -29.85 0.59
C SER A 856 38.50 -30.49 1.92
N SER A 857 37.77 -31.52 2.36
CA SER A 857 38.05 -32.31 3.56
C SER A 857 39.40 -33.06 3.51
N GLU A 858 39.82 -33.58 2.36
CA GLU A 858 41.14 -34.21 2.22
C GLU A 858 42.27 -33.16 2.17
N LYS A 859 42.05 -31.99 1.54
CA LYS A 859 42.98 -30.84 1.55
C LYS A 859 43.24 -30.34 2.98
N ASN A 860 42.16 -30.16 3.75
CA ASN A 860 42.19 -29.61 5.11
C ASN A 860 42.70 -30.59 6.19
N GLY A 861 42.91 -31.86 5.84
CA GLY A 861 43.35 -32.90 6.77
C GLY A 861 42.23 -33.55 7.59
N GLU A 862 40.97 -33.24 7.28
CA GLU A 862 39.76 -33.75 7.93
C GLU A 862 39.41 -35.16 7.41
N PHE A 863 40.33 -36.10 7.59
CA PHE A 863 40.24 -37.43 6.97
C PHE A 863 39.02 -38.26 7.43
N SER A 864 38.36 -37.90 8.54
CA SER A 864 37.04 -38.42 8.92
C SER A 864 35.95 -38.01 7.92
N HIS A 865 35.86 -36.73 7.60
CA HIS A 865 34.86 -36.18 6.69
C HIS A 865 35.11 -36.68 5.26
N ALA A 866 36.38 -36.67 4.83
CA ALA A 866 36.79 -37.21 3.53
C ALA A 866 36.40 -38.69 3.35
N VAL A 867 36.49 -39.52 4.40
CA VAL A 867 36.05 -40.93 4.35
C VAL A 867 34.53 -41.04 4.15
N THR A 868 33.72 -40.15 4.73
CA THR A 868 32.26 -40.15 4.45
C THR A 868 31.94 -39.71 3.03
N GLU A 869 32.54 -38.61 2.58
CA GLU A 869 32.25 -37.98 1.29
C GLU A 869 32.71 -38.86 0.11
N TYR A 870 33.92 -39.43 0.19
CA TYR A 870 34.37 -40.42 -0.81
C TYR A 870 33.56 -41.73 -0.75
N GLY A 871 32.91 -42.05 0.38
CA GLY A 871 31.95 -43.15 0.50
C GLY A 871 30.69 -42.88 -0.31
N ILE A 872 30.06 -41.72 -0.11
CA ILE A 872 28.87 -41.26 -0.84
C ILE A 872 29.16 -41.18 -2.35
N LEU A 873 30.30 -40.59 -2.75
CA LEU A 873 30.72 -40.52 -4.16
C LEU A 873 30.90 -41.90 -4.78
N LYS A 874 31.53 -42.85 -4.08
CA LYS A 874 31.70 -44.22 -4.57
C LYS A 874 30.34 -44.89 -4.85
N GLN A 875 29.35 -44.69 -3.98
CA GLN A 875 27.99 -45.22 -4.17
C GLN A 875 27.29 -44.55 -5.37
N SER A 876 27.37 -43.22 -5.47
CA SER A 876 26.84 -42.42 -6.59
C SER A 876 27.41 -42.83 -7.96
N PHE A 877 28.72 -43.07 -8.07
CA PHE A 877 29.34 -43.52 -9.32
C PHE A 877 28.97 -44.97 -9.64
N HIS A 878 28.88 -45.84 -8.63
CA HIS A 878 28.45 -47.23 -8.82
C HIS A 878 27.00 -47.35 -9.32
N GLN A 879 26.05 -46.60 -8.73
CA GLN A 879 24.65 -46.53 -9.17
C GLN A 879 24.52 -46.16 -10.66
N ARG A 880 25.49 -45.40 -11.21
CA ARG A 880 25.51 -44.90 -12.59
C ARG A 880 26.32 -45.75 -13.57
N ASN A 881 26.95 -46.85 -13.12
CA ASN A 881 27.96 -47.60 -13.89
C ASN A 881 29.20 -46.77 -14.31
N ASP A 882 29.50 -45.66 -13.63
CA ASP A 882 30.74 -44.90 -13.84
C ASP A 882 31.89 -45.55 -13.03
N TYR A 883 32.38 -46.67 -13.55
CA TYR A 883 33.37 -47.50 -12.86
C TYR A 883 34.75 -46.83 -12.75
N GLU A 884 35.10 -45.90 -13.64
CA GLU A 884 36.37 -45.16 -13.56
C GLU A 884 36.35 -44.13 -12.43
N SER A 885 35.30 -43.31 -12.33
CA SER A 885 35.15 -42.36 -11.23
C SER A 885 34.92 -43.08 -9.89
N MET A 886 34.23 -44.21 -9.89
CA MET A 886 34.06 -45.08 -8.71
C MET A 886 35.42 -45.59 -8.20
N ASP A 887 36.31 -46.08 -9.07
CA ASP A 887 37.63 -46.58 -8.68
C ASP A 887 38.56 -45.45 -8.20
N TRP A 888 38.43 -44.22 -8.71
CA TRP A 888 39.06 -43.02 -8.12
C TRP A 888 38.53 -42.74 -6.71
N ALA A 889 37.21 -42.69 -6.53
CA ALA A 889 36.59 -42.42 -5.22
C ALA A 889 36.95 -43.50 -4.20
N TYR A 890 36.98 -44.77 -4.60
CA TYR A 890 37.38 -45.88 -3.74
C TYR A 890 38.88 -45.83 -3.33
N TYR A 891 39.78 -45.47 -4.26
CA TYR A 891 41.19 -45.24 -3.93
C TYR A 891 41.34 -44.10 -2.91
N ARG A 892 40.63 -42.98 -3.12
CA ARG A 892 40.61 -41.81 -2.21
C ARG A 892 40.05 -42.13 -0.82
N PHE A 893 38.97 -42.91 -0.76
CA PHE A 893 38.37 -43.43 0.47
C PHE A 893 39.38 -44.26 1.29
N CYS A 894 40.04 -45.23 0.65
CA CYS A 894 41.04 -46.08 1.31
C CYS A 894 42.27 -45.28 1.77
N ARG A 895 42.78 -44.36 0.94
CA ARG A 895 43.88 -43.45 1.27
C ARG A 895 43.55 -42.59 2.49
N SER A 896 42.35 -42.01 2.54
CA SER A 896 41.88 -41.18 3.67
C SER A 896 41.78 -42.02 4.95
N LYS A 897 41.19 -43.23 4.87
CA LYS A 897 41.12 -44.19 5.98
C LYS A 897 42.49 -44.65 6.49
N ARG A 898 43.53 -44.64 5.65
CA ARG A 898 44.93 -44.81 6.06
C ARG A 898 45.47 -43.55 6.75
N LYS A 899 45.27 -42.36 6.19
CA LYS A 899 45.72 -41.08 6.78
C LYS A 899 45.15 -40.81 8.18
N MET A 900 43.96 -41.31 8.51
CA MET A 900 43.41 -41.29 9.87
C MET A 900 44.28 -42.03 10.92
N LYS A 901 45.10 -43.01 10.50
CA LYS A 901 45.97 -43.78 11.40
C LYS A 901 47.19 -42.95 11.82
N LYS A 902 47.10 -42.25 12.97
CA LYS A 902 48.26 -41.56 13.56
C LYS A 902 49.39 -42.54 13.90
N ALA A 903 50.59 -42.31 13.35
CA ALA A 903 51.80 -43.01 13.75
C ALA A 903 52.20 -42.64 15.19
N SER A 904 52.90 -43.52 15.90
CA SER A 904 53.33 -43.26 17.27
C SER A 904 54.60 -44.02 17.63
N TRP A 905 55.57 -43.30 18.20
CA TRP A 905 56.81 -43.87 18.71
C TRP A 905 56.58 -44.92 19.82
N LYS A 906 55.47 -44.78 20.58
CA LYS A 906 55.08 -45.73 21.64
C LYS A 906 54.53 -47.06 21.12
N ARG A 907 54.35 -47.25 19.79
CA ARG A 907 53.88 -48.50 19.17
C ARG A 907 54.59 -48.75 17.82
N PRO A 908 55.89 -49.12 17.81
CA PRO A 908 56.69 -49.19 16.58
C PRO A 908 56.10 -50.14 15.52
N MET A 909 55.63 -51.33 15.89
CA MET A 909 54.99 -52.27 14.95
C MET A 909 53.77 -51.68 14.23
N ARG A 910 52.97 -50.82 14.91
CA ARG A 910 51.83 -50.14 14.28
C ARG A 910 52.30 -49.07 13.29
N SER A 911 53.35 -48.33 13.63
CA SER A 911 53.95 -47.32 12.76
C SER A 911 54.60 -47.95 11.52
N MET A 912 55.26 -49.11 11.67
CA MET A 912 55.79 -49.90 10.56
C MET A 912 54.69 -50.44 9.64
N GLY A 913 53.55 -50.88 10.20
CA GLY A 913 52.36 -51.22 9.42
C GLY A 913 51.79 -50.04 8.62
N ILE A 914 51.76 -48.82 9.18
CA ILE A 914 51.32 -47.60 8.48
C ILE A 914 52.29 -47.22 7.35
N PHE A 915 53.59 -47.48 7.52
CA PHE A 915 54.59 -47.30 6.46
C PHE A 915 54.40 -48.30 5.31
N PHE A 916 54.19 -49.59 5.61
CA PHE A 916 53.93 -50.60 4.58
C PHE A 916 52.56 -50.44 3.89
N ASP A 917 51.51 -50.00 4.61
CA ASP A 917 50.25 -49.56 3.99
C ASP A 917 50.51 -48.45 2.94
N TRP A 918 51.37 -47.48 3.25
CA TRP A 918 51.69 -46.40 2.33
C TRP A 918 52.55 -46.85 1.14
N LEU A 919 53.59 -47.65 1.39
CA LEU A 919 54.50 -48.13 0.36
C LEU A 919 53.77 -49.05 -0.63
N PHE A 920 53.08 -50.07 -0.13
CA PHE A 920 52.47 -51.11 -0.96
C PHE A 920 51.04 -50.81 -1.38
N LEU A 921 50.21 -50.10 -0.60
CA LEU A 921 48.78 -49.90 -0.93
C LEU A 921 48.48 -48.53 -1.54
N ASP A 922 49.02 -47.42 -1.00
CA ASP A 922 48.91 -46.09 -1.62
C ASP A 922 49.75 -45.99 -2.90
N LYS A 923 51.06 -46.23 -2.79
CA LYS A 923 52.02 -46.00 -3.89
C LYS A 923 52.11 -47.16 -4.87
N GLY A 924 52.22 -48.39 -4.36
CA GLY A 924 52.19 -49.62 -5.14
C GLY A 924 50.80 -49.92 -5.71
N PHE A 925 50.13 -50.93 -5.17
CA PHE A 925 48.98 -51.62 -5.77
C PHE A 925 47.70 -50.78 -5.93
N GLY A 926 47.67 -49.55 -5.40
CA GLY A 926 46.55 -48.62 -5.52
C GLY A 926 45.24 -49.17 -4.97
N TYR A 927 45.30 -49.91 -3.85
CA TYR A 927 44.17 -50.69 -3.30
C TYR A 927 43.45 -51.63 -4.30
N GLY A 928 44.12 -52.00 -5.40
CA GLY A 928 43.62 -52.90 -6.43
C GLY A 928 42.89 -52.24 -7.62
N THR A 929 42.89 -50.90 -7.73
CA THR A 929 42.30 -50.19 -8.89
C THR A 929 43.32 -49.81 -9.98
N ARG A 930 44.61 -50.03 -9.72
CA ARG A 930 45.72 -49.56 -10.59
C ARG A 930 46.62 -50.71 -11.04
N PRO A 931 46.20 -51.56 -11.99
CA PRO A 931 46.98 -52.71 -12.44
C PRO A 931 48.36 -52.33 -13.02
N MET A 932 48.46 -51.19 -13.71
CA MET A 932 49.75 -50.70 -14.23
C MET A 932 50.78 -50.43 -13.11
N ASN A 933 50.35 -49.96 -11.93
CA ASN A 933 51.27 -49.81 -10.80
C ASN A 933 51.80 -51.16 -10.31
N ILE A 934 50.97 -52.22 -10.34
CA ILE A 934 51.41 -53.57 -9.96
C ILE A 934 52.45 -54.08 -10.96
N ALA A 935 52.25 -53.84 -12.27
CA ALA A 935 53.26 -54.15 -13.29
C ALA A 935 54.58 -53.37 -13.07
N PHE A 936 54.51 -52.07 -12.74
CA PHE A 936 55.71 -51.30 -12.41
C PHE A 936 56.41 -51.78 -11.13
N VAL A 937 55.66 -52.21 -10.10
CA VAL A 937 56.24 -52.79 -8.87
C VAL A 937 56.85 -54.17 -9.16
N ALA A 938 56.22 -55.00 -9.97
CA ALA A 938 56.77 -56.29 -10.43
C ALA A 938 58.08 -56.11 -11.20
N LEU A 939 58.09 -55.21 -12.19
CA LEU A 939 59.30 -54.88 -12.96
C LEU A 939 60.40 -54.28 -12.07
N SER A 940 60.04 -53.41 -11.12
CA SER A 940 60.99 -52.86 -10.14
C SER A 940 61.55 -53.93 -9.18
N CYS A 941 60.73 -54.93 -8.82
CA CYS A 941 61.18 -56.08 -8.06
C CYS A 941 62.26 -56.84 -8.83
N VAL A 942 61.97 -57.22 -10.08
CA VAL A 942 62.94 -57.87 -10.98
C VAL A 942 64.24 -57.07 -11.10
N PHE A 943 64.16 -55.75 -11.33
CA PHE A 943 65.37 -54.90 -11.38
C PHE A 943 66.16 -54.91 -10.06
N VAL A 944 65.51 -54.91 -8.90
CA VAL A 944 66.20 -54.95 -7.60
C VAL A 944 66.85 -56.31 -7.33
N PHE A 945 66.17 -57.41 -7.63
CA PHE A 945 66.73 -58.75 -7.44
C PHE A 945 67.87 -59.05 -8.44
N ALA A 946 67.74 -58.65 -9.70
CA ALA A 946 68.83 -58.66 -10.68
C ALA A 946 70.09 -57.92 -10.18
N ILE A 947 69.92 -56.74 -9.57
CA ILE A 947 71.04 -56.00 -8.95
C ILE A 947 71.65 -56.80 -7.79
N LEU A 948 70.83 -57.36 -6.90
CA LEU A 948 71.30 -58.16 -5.74
C LEU A 948 72.04 -59.44 -6.18
N PHE A 949 71.62 -60.08 -7.25
CA PHE A 949 72.32 -61.22 -7.84
C PHE A 949 73.67 -60.81 -8.45
N SER A 950 73.71 -59.70 -9.20
CA SER A 950 74.97 -59.21 -9.80
C SER A 950 76.05 -58.81 -8.78
N PHE A 951 75.66 -58.46 -7.55
CA PHE A 951 76.61 -58.20 -6.45
C PHE A 951 77.12 -59.46 -5.74
N VAL A 952 76.54 -60.64 -5.97
CA VAL A 952 76.88 -61.88 -5.23
C VAL A 952 76.96 -63.12 -6.16
N PRO A 953 77.75 -63.09 -7.25
CA PRO A 953 77.83 -64.18 -8.23
C PRO A 953 78.19 -65.53 -7.60
N ASN A 954 79.09 -65.54 -6.61
CA ASN A 954 79.53 -66.74 -5.87
C ASN A 954 78.39 -67.51 -5.19
N GLY A 955 77.20 -66.90 -5.02
CA GLY A 955 76.01 -67.55 -4.48
C GLY A 955 75.13 -68.27 -5.51
N ILE A 956 75.48 -68.15 -6.79
CA ILE A 956 74.73 -68.64 -7.95
C ILE A 956 75.54 -69.79 -8.58
N LEU A 957 74.87 -70.91 -8.85
CA LEU A 957 75.40 -72.14 -9.40
C LEU A 957 75.10 -72.19 -10.90
N GLY A 958 76.11 -71.95 -11.73
CA GLY A 958 76.05 -72.15 -13.18
C GLY A 958 76.42 -73.57 -13.61
N PRO A 959 76.49 -73.85 -14.93
CA PRO A 959 76.66 -75.21 -15.46
C PRO A 959 77.92 -75.95 -14.97
N ASP A 960 79.05 -75.24 -14.83
CA ASP A 960 80.34 -75.80 -14.42
C ASP A 960 80.67 -75.60 -12.92
N GLY A 961 79.76 -74.98 -12.15
CA GLY A 961 79.95 -74.67 -10.73
C GLY A 961 79.52 -73.25 -10.33
N PRO A 962 79.91 -72.78 -9.11
CA PRO A 962 79.59 -71.43 -8.65
C PRO A 962 80.20 -70.35 -9.55
N LEU A 963 79.40 -69.35 -9.94
CA LEU A 963 79.84 -68.27 -10.83
C LEU A 963 80.79 -67.31 -10.11
N THR A 964 81.86 -66.88 -10.79
CA THR A 964 82.83 -65.90 -10.27
C THR A 964 82.50 -64.46 -10.63
N ASP A 965 81.77 -64.26 -11.74
CA ASP A 965 81.23 -63.00 -12.24
C ASP A 965 79.95 -63.31 -13.04
N ILE A 966 79.07 -62.33 -13.21
CA ILE A 966 77.80 -62.48 -13.95
C ILE A 966 77.42 -61.16 -14.61
N SER A 967 77.08 -61.19 -15.90
CA SER A 967 76.61 -59.98 -16.58
C SER A 967 75.29 -59.50 -15.97
N PHE A 968 75.06 -58.17 -16.00
CA PHE A 968 73.78 -57.61 -15.61
C PHE A 968 72.63 -58.11 -16.51
N SER A 969 72.90 -58.40 -17.80
CA SER A 969 71.93 -59.04 -18.70
C SER A 969 71.43 -60.39 -18.17
N ASP A 970 72.35 -61.16 -17.61
CA ASP A 970 72.15 -62.56 -17.28
C ASP A 970 71.53 -62.65 -15.87
N SER A 971 71.94 -61.76 -14.97
CA SER A 971 71.29 -61.51 -13.68
C SER A 971 69.84 -61.04 -13.84
N PHE A 972 69.56 -60.22 -14.87
CA PHE A 972 68.21 -59.74 -15.19
C PHE A 972 67.35 -60.84 -15.82
N TYR A 973 67.90 -61.67 -16.71
CA TYR A 973 67.23 -62.86 -17.22
C TYR A 973 66.88 -63.85 -16.10
N LEU A 974 67.83 -64.14 -15.21
CA LEU A 974 67.69 -65.03 -14.05
C LEU A 974 66.63 -64.55 -13.04
N SER A 975 66.54 -63.24 -12.83
CA SER A 975 65.48 -62.63 -12.02
C SER A 975 64.12 -62.72 -12.72
N ILE A 976 64.04 -62.53 -14.05
CA ILE A 976 62.80 -62.73 -14.82
C ILE A 976 62.29 -64.18 -14.70
N THR A 977 63.15 -65.19 -14.86
CA THR A 977 62.74 -66.61 -14.75
C THR A 977 62.30 -66.95 -13.32
N THR A 978 63.10 -66.58 -12.32
CA THR A 978 62.80 -66.80 -10.90
C THR A 978 61.46 -66.15 -10.49
N PHE A 979 61.20 -64.93 -10.97
CA PHE A 979 59.95 -64.20 -10.71
C PHE A 979 58.74 -64.77 -11.48
N ALA A 980 58.90 -65.14 -12.75
CA ALA A 980 57.78 -65.49 -13.63
C ALA A 980 57.30 -66.94 -13.49
N SER A 981 58.22 -67.90 -13.29
CA SER A 981 57.92 -69.34 -13.26
C SER A 981 58.23 -70.01 -11.92
N MET A 982 58.81 -69.31 -10.95
CA MET A 982 59.38 -69.89 -9.73
C MET A 982 60.46 -70.97 -10.00
N ASP A 983 61.06 -70.89 -11.18
CA ASP A 983 62.09 -71.79 -11.72
C ASP A 983 63.36 -70.98 -11.97
N TYR A 984 64.51 -71.58 -11.70
CA TYR A 984 65.81 -70.92 -11.76
C TYR A 984 66.43 -70.96 -13.17
N GLY A 985 65.86 -71.77 -14.08
CA GLY A 985 66.39 -71.93 -15.43
C GLY A 985 67.81 -72.51 -15.42
N ASP A 986 68.71 -71.92 -16.21
CA ASP A 986 70.09 -72.41 -16.38
C ASP A 986 71.05 -72.09 -15.22
N SER A 987 70.59 -71.47 -14.11
CA SER A 987 71.47 -71.13 -12.96
C SER A 987 70.73 -71.08 -11.62
N GLY A 988 71.06 -71.99 -10.70
CA GLY A 988 70.34 -72.14 -9.42
C GLY A 988 71.01 -71.47 -8.21
N PRO A 989 70.35 -71.38 -7.05
CA PRO A 989 71.02 -71.02 -5.79
C PRO A 989 71.97 -72.13 -5.32
N VAL A 990 73.17 -71.76 -4.86
CA VAL A 990 74.07 -72.69 -4.15
C VAL A 990 73.43 -73.10 -2.82
N LEU A 991 73.23 -74.42 -2.61
CA LEU A 991 72.41 -74.96 -1.52
C LEU A 991 72.88 -74.63 -0.10
N ASP A 992 74.18 -74.41 0.11
CA ASP A 992 74.73 -74.00 1.41
C ASP A 992 74.82 -72.47 1.59
N HIS A 993 74.57 -71.70 0.53
CA HIS A 993 74.69 -70.25 0.54
C HIS A 993 73.37 -69.56 0.96
N TRP A 994 73.45 -68.43 1.65
CA TRP A 994 72.28 -67.71 2.15
C TRP A 994 71.36 -67.18 1.04
N LEU A 995 71.91 -66.96 -0.16
CA LEU A 995 71.20 -66.42 -1.33
C LEU A 995 70.01 -67.30 -1.76
N LYS A 996 69.99 -68.60 -1.42
CA LYS A 996 68.82 -69.49 -1.63
C LYS A 996 67.51 -68.95 -1.03
N HIS A 997 67.60 -68.21 0.08
CA HIS A 997 66.44 -67.57 0.70
C HIS A 997 65.98 -66.34 -0.08
N LEU A 998 66.88 -65.67 -0.84
CA LEU A 998 66.55 -64.56 -1.72
C LEU A 998 65.83 -65.04 -2.98
N PHE A 999 66.33 -66.09 -3.64
CA PHE A 999 65.62 -66.78 -4.74
C PHE A 999 64.21 -67.25 -4.32
N SER A 1000 64.10 -67.87 -3.13
CA SER A 1000 62.80 -68.31 -2.57
C SER A 1000 61.85 -67.13 -2.34
N LEU A 1001 62.37 -65.99 -1.86
CA LEU A 1001 61.59 -64.78 -1.61
C LEU A 1001 61.12 -64.14 -2.93
N GLU A 1002 61.96 -64.10 -3.95
CA GLU A 1002 61.60 -63.57 -5.27
C GLU A 1002 60.48 -64.38 -5.92
N GLY A 1003 60.58 -65.70 -5.94
CA GLY A 1003 59.55 -66.56 -6.52
C GLY A 1003 58.18 -66.41 -5.81
N ILE A 1004 58.18 -66.29 -4.49
CA ILE A 1004 56.96 -66.01 -3.70
C ILE A 1004 56.38 -64.64 -4.04
N LEU A 1005 57.21 -63.60 -4.17
CA LEU A 1005 56.80 -62.26 -4.61
C LEU A 1005 56.27 -62.27 -6.05
N GLY A 1006 56.90 -63.06 -6.94
CA GLY A 1006 56.52 -63.24 -8.33
C GLY A 1006 55.12 -63.83 -8.49
N ILE A 1007 54.85 -64.95 -7.83
CA ILE A 1007 53.50 -65.55 -7.79
C ILE A 1007 52.49 -64.57 -7.18
N PHE A 1008 52.82 -63.91 -6.07
CA PHE A 1008 51.90 -62.99 -5.39
C PHE A 1008 51.54 -61.78 -6.28
N LEU A 1009 52.53 -61.11 -6.86
CA LEU A 1009 52.34 -59.92 -7.70
C LEU A 1009 51.66 -60.27 -9.02
N THR A 1010 52.00 -61.40 -9.64
CA THR A 1010 51.34 -61.89 -10.87
C THR A 1010 49.87 -62.25 -10.60
N THR A 1011 49.59 -62.94 -9.49
CA THR A 1011 48.21 -63.25 -9.08
C THR A 1011 47.41 -61.98 -8.81
N LEU A 1012 48.01 -60.99 -8.13
CA LEU A 1012 47.37 -59.70 -7.84
C LEU A 1012 47.14 -58.88 -9.12
N PHE A 1013 48.06 -58.91 -10.07
CA PHE A 1013 47.94 -58.27 -11.38
C PHE A 1013 46.79 -58.87 -12.20
N VAL A 1014 46.74 -60.20 -12.34
CA VAL A 1014 45.65 -60.90 -13.02
C VAL A 1014 44.30 -60.65 -12.34
N ALA A 1015 44.23 -60.71 -11.01
CA ALA A 1015 42.99 -60.46 -10.27
C ALA A 1015 42.49 -59.00 -10.37
N THR A 1016 43.39 -58.03 -10.53
CA THR A 1016 43.02 -56.61 -10.67
C THR A 1016 42.67 -56.24 -12.11
N ILE A 1017 43.37 -56.79 -13.11
CA ILE A 1017 42.98 -56.68 -14.53
C ILE A 1017 41.62 -57.35 -14.77
N SER A 1018 41.41 -58.58 -14.28
CA SER A 1018 40.13 -59.28 -14.41
C SER A 1018 38.96 -58.46 -13.86
N ARG A 1019 39.09 -57.90 -12.65
CA ARG A 1019 38.09 -56.99 -12.07
C ARG A 1019 37.87 -55.72 -12.89
N LYS A 1020 38.92 -55.17 -13.52
CA LYS A 1020 38.78 -53.96 -14.35
C LYS A 1020 38.07 -54.27 -15.67
N ILE A 1021 38.40 -55.38 -16.34
CA ILE A 1021 37.75 -55.81 -17.59
C ILE A 1021 36.27 -56.18 -17.35
N ILE A 1022 35.94 -56.79 -16.21
CA ILE A 1022 34.54 -57.10 -15.84
C ILE A 1022 33.69 -55.83 -15.56
N ARG A 1023 34.32 -54.65 -15.50
CA ARG A 1023 33.70 -53.35 -15.19
C ARG A 1023 33.82 -52.31 -16.33
N SER A 1024 34.39 -52.69 -17.48
CA SER A 1024 34.64 -51.82 -18.63
C SER A 1024 33.86 -52.27 -19.85
#